data_AF-A0A443STY9-F1
#
_entry.id   AF-A0A443STY9-F1
#
_cell.length_a   1.000
_cell.length_b   1.000
_cell.length_c   1.000
_cell.angle_alpha   90.00
_cell.angle_beta   90.00
_cell.angle_gamma   90.00
#
_symmetry.space_group_name_H-M   'P 1'
#
loop_
_entity.id
_entity.type
_entity.pdbx_description
1 polymer ?
#
loop_
_entity_poly.entity_id
_entity_poly.type
_entity_poly.pdbx_seq_one_letter_code
_entity_poly.pdbx_strand_id
1 'polypeptide(L)'
;MASLEPSNELSRCNSFISSRSVISDTEIESCCHLYAAQTNSRLLHVLSDLVKAFLDTEHDIQKSLENMGFPCHESSCSREEILPSLEDAIERLSHADGVNELCEDGPECISPSTTFYSSLTVTSGIVNSVSAGNAEDDILLGASRRLRSAVSRILHLLQELATHQFPDKFISSSDDVIRVKNSETEDLKVQLESSSKQILSYQKFIEQQAKEREFERDEFNIALQKIEEKFKEKERKESKLRTELEAYESQLTSLADDKKELEQKLRDVSLQLKKSSEITEEYKQVIQQMEKENEEFTRNERVLKKKVNELEEAIHLQASLNEEMQKEHLNNSNSLASAVIESINLRTSQLQRTLNMGEIIDLSGLSVSLLSSKPDVNYNTSNAEDSSTECSYADVNILDDKMRLLNTCIDKLVAQNVKLRSDLEYVNSNNKNLDDKFNKLLEEKSRLENELREVKREEEIIQEELNNKRLQLSALKSRVEGNVAWDVSQLKQTNEELKRNLAKEESKCETLKQQIAQLTVVNEERDLKIKQLTDEIRAVSAAVASVKNNFIKVEMEKIRLAKAESDLLKEKEAFMKQETVFRNEIDTLHQERDELTHKLSNTVKNDNQEVLSKLLRKVIRDKNEEIKCLSQQLRSIEDKLSPLCPKSNGGDVLSLVEELLHNVFDLKTKLKGDFEAKACVTVRTIEAAVNTENSSCVQRASKATNTIVQCEDERRVTILKCEKESLEEELRLCKQRLNDLCSKFKLCDEENSALKQAIITLREKEIAYRPDQRESYSDTEADVEMAENNLQDALETLHNNSQELLILSESRKKQKEAILRQLIETLPFVVSEDRNNTQCILHDEWRLQFLDSFPQKEIGALLFEKLKQINAVYFECNTKMKYYCREYEAVANKLVTVEKELANVQQDVVRYQKDCEKMKEKVKHFEQKMKDTENVKSELEERVETYRTSYKVAKEETNKLEKQIRELERSIPKKVTLDQNDIYLKLRRCLSHKKSLIFQKKYLLNVLGGFQLTEKATLALLANLNISMLHHLNRNAATGADQHLTQVSPVFAAHVQKQTPL
;
A
#
# COMPACT_ATOMS: atom_id res chain seq x y z
N MET A 1 -0.79 -8.83 -55.14
CA MET A 1 0.22 -7.90 -55.70
C MET A 1 1.37 -7.79 -54.71
N ALA A 2 2.52 -7.23 -55.13
CA ALA A 2 3.82 -7.10 -54.41
C ALA A 2 3.83 -7.40 -52.89
N SER A 3 4.57 -8.38 -52.34
CA SER A 3 6.04 -8.64 -52.38
C SER A 3 6.87 -7.61 -51.61
N LEU A 4 7.91 -7.93 -50.83
CA LEU A 4 8.44 -9.20 -50.29
C LEU A 4 9.57 -8.83 -49.28
N GLU A 5 9.47 -9.26 -48.01
CA GLU A 5 10.57 -9.57 -47.06
C GLU A 5 11.74 -8.56 -46.78
N PRO A 6 12.65 -8.81 -45.79
CA PRO A 6 13.31 -7.74 -45.03
C PRO A 6 14.86 -7.70 -45.03
N SER A 7 15.41 -6.68 -44.37
CA SER A 7 16.78 -6.57 -43.84
C SER A 7 16.71 -5.94 -42.42
N ASN A 8 17.48 -6.29 -41.37
CA ASN A 8 18.78 -6.97 -41.17
C ASN A 8 20.02 -6.03 -41.24
N GLU A 9 21.10 -6.38 -40.50
CA GLU A 9 22.27 -5.54 -40.10
C GLU A 9 21.94 -4.46 -39.04
N LEU A 10 22.62 -4.31 -37.89
CA LEU A 10 23.77 -4.97 -37.24
C LEU A 10 25.20 -4.53 -37.66
N SER A 11 25.79 -3.65 -36.82
CA SER A 11 27.23 -3.33 -36.67
C SER A 11 27.99 -2.56 -37.76
N ARG A 12 28.58 -1.42 -37.37
CA ARG A 12 29.95 -1.05 -37.78
C ARG A 12 30.61 -0.08 -36.80
N CYS A 13 31.94 -0.16 -36.71
CA CYS A 13 32.76 0.53 -35.71
C CYS A 13 33.57 1.70 -36.29
N ASN A 14 34.09 2.55 -35.40
CA ASN A 14 35.36 3.28 -35.47
C ASN A 14 35.99 3.49 -36.86
N SER A 15 35.80 4.69 -37.43
CA SER A 15 36.90 5.46 -38.02
C SER A 15 36.49 6.93 -38.19
N PHE A 16 37.31 7.86 -37.70
CA PHE A 16 38.02 8.86 -38.52
C PHE A 16 38.87 9.78 -37.64
N ILE A 17 40.16 9.85 -37.94
CA ILE A 17 41.06 10.93 -37.52
C ILE A 17 41.10 11.94 -38.67
N SER A 18 41.49 13.20 -38.38
CA SER A 18 41.88 14.25 -39.33
C SER A 18 40.77 15.15 -39.89
N SER A 19 40.48 16.22 -39.13
CA SER A 19 40.26 17.55 -39.71
C SER A 19 41.00 18.59 -38.86
N ARG A 20 42.08 19.15 -39.41
CA ARG A 20 43.00 20.10 -38.75
C ARG A 20 42.70 21.49 -39.29
N SER A 21 41.97 22.31 -38.55
CA SER A 21 41.76 23.72 -38.91
C SER A 21 43.07 24.50 -38.77
N VAL A 22 43.37 25.32 -39.77
CA VAL A 22 44.52 26.21 -39.79
C VAL A 22 44.10 27.52 -39.12
N ILE A 23 44.82 27.91 -38.05
CA ILE A 23 44.77 29.28 -37.51
C ILE A 23 45.57 30.16 -38.48
N SER A 24 45.05 31.34 -38.81
CA SER A 24 45.68 32.22 -39.79
C SER A 24 46.75 33.10 -39.15
N ASP A 25 47.90 33.27 -39.79
CA ASP A 25 49.06 33.99 -39.23
C ASP A 25 48.72 35.45 -38.84
N THR A 26 47.72 36.05 -39.49
CA THR A 26 47.15 37.37 -39.17
C THR A 26 46.58 37.49 -37.76
N GLU A 27 46.10 36.39 -37.16
CA GLU A 27 45.59 36.37 -35.78
C GLU A 27 46.73 36.34 -34.75
N ILE A 28 47.91 35.87 -35.15
CA ILE A 28 49.11 35.83 -34.31
C ILE A 28 49.77 37.21 -34.26
N GLU A 29 49.95 37.89 -35.39
CA GLU A 29 50.48 39.27 -35.43
C GLU A 29 49.63 40.25 -34.59
N SER A 30 48.30 40.14 -34.66
CA SER A 30 47.41 40.99 -33.86
C SER A 30 47.56 40.75 -32.34
N CYS A 31 47.85 39.52 -31.91
CA CYS A 31 48.15 39.24 -30.50
C CYS A 31 49.52 39.81 -30.08
N CYS A 32 50.55 39.66 -30.92
CA CYS A 32 51.89 40.17 -30.64
C CYS A 32 51.91 41.70 -30.48
N HIS A 33 51.21 42.44 -31.33
CA HIS A 33 51.10 43.90 -31.21
C HIS A 33 50.35 44.33 -29.93
N LEU A 34 49.27 43.62 -29.56
CA LEU A 34 48.53 43.93 -28.33
C LEU A 34 49.39 43.72 -27.08
N TYR A 35 50.18 42.64 -27.04
CA TYR A 35 51.08 42.33 -25.94
C TYR A 35 52.21 43.36 -25.80
N ALA A 36 52.79 43.80 -26.93
CA ALA A 36 53.85 44.80 -26.98
C ALA A 36 53.39 46.16 -26.41
N ALA A 37 52.22 46.66 -26.86
CA ALA A 37 51.63 47.89 -26.34
C ALA A 37 51.36 47.80 -24.82
N GLN A 38 50.86 46.66 -24.34
CA GLN A 38 50.61 46.44 -22.92
C GLN A 38 51.90 46.39 -22.08
N THR A 39 53.03 45.91 -22.64
CA THR A 39 54.34 46.02 -21.97
C THR A 39 54.91 47.44 -21.97
N ASN A 40 54.77 48.21 -23.07
CA ASN A 40 55.28 49.59 -23.13
C ASN A 40 54.55 50.49 -22.11
N SER A 41 53.23 50.38 -22.00
CA SER A 41 52.43 51.09 -20.99
C SER A 41 52.91 50.79 -19.56
N ARG A 42 53.17 49.52 -19.21
CA ARG A 42 53.68 49.15 -17.88
C ARG A 42 55.10 49.67 -17.63
N LEU A 43 55.96 49.71 -18.65
CA LEU A 43 57.32 50.26 -18.54
C LEU A 43 57.30 51.77 -18.28
N LEU A 44 56.40 52.51 -18.94
CA LEU A 44 56.22 53.95 -18.74
C LEU A 44 55.70 54.27 -17.33
N HIS A 45 54.76 53.50 -16.79
CA HIS A 45 54.34 53.64 -15.39
C HIS A 45 55.50 53.41 -14.41
N VAL A 46 56.24 52.31 -14.54
CA VAL A 46 57.39 52.01 -13.67
C VAL A 46 58.46 53.11 -13.74
N LEU A 47 58.70 53.71 -14.92
CA LEU A 47 59.62 54.84 -15.05
C LEU A 47 59.08 56.14 -14.43
N SER A 48 57.78 56.37 -14.47
CA SER A 48 57.13 57.51 -13.81
C SER A 48 57.24 57.39 -12.28
N ASP A 49 56.89 56.22 -11.74
CA ASP A 49 56.98 55.92 -10.31
C ASP A 49 58.43 56.02 -9.80
N LEU A 50 59.41 55.56 -10.59
CA LEU A 50 60.82 55.68 -10.25
C LEU A 50 61.30 57.15 -10.26
N VAL A 51 60.90 57.95 -11.26
CA VAL A 51 61.22 59.39 -11.30
C VAL A 51 60.61 60.11 -10.11
N LYS A 52 59.36 59.77 -9.74
CA LYS A 52 58.69 60.33 -8.56
C LYS A 52 59.44 59.97 -7.27
N ALA A 53 59.72 58.69 -7.04
CA ALA A 53 60.44 58.25 -5.83
C ALA A 53 61.81 58.91 -5.66
N PHE A 54 62.54 59.17 -6.74
CA PHE A 54 63.81 59.92 -6.67
C PHE A 54 63.63 61.42 -6.41
N LEU A 55 62.55 62.06 -6.87
CA LEU A 55 62.24 63.46 -6.54
C LEU A 55 61.76 63.61 -5.09
N ASP A 56 60.93 62.67 -4.61
CA ASP A 56 60.48 62.61 -3.22
C ASP A 56 61.70 62.40 -2.28
N THR A 57 62.62 61.50 -2.64
CA THR A 57 63.89 61.28 -1.92
C THR A 57 64.79 62.52 -1.92
N GLU A 58 64.85 63.26 -3.04
CA GLU A 58 65.60 64.51 -3.13
C GLU A 58 65.04 65.58 -2.17
N HIS A 59 63.70 65.72 -2.14
CA HIS A 59 63.01 66.64 -1.25
C HIS A 59 63.22 66.28 0.24
N ASP A 60 63.10 65.00 0.61
CA ASP A 60 63.35 64.55 1.99
C ASP A 60 64.80 64.76 2.43
N ILE A 61 65.79 64.61 1.54
CA ILE A 61 67.19 64.92 1.84
C ILE A 61 67.38 66.43 2.05
N GLN A 62 66.81 67.29 1.20
CA GLN A 62 66.86 68.75 1.41
C GLN A 62 66.19 69.16 2.72
N LYS A 63 65.01 68.62 3.02
CA LYS A 63 64.26 68.88 4.26
C LYS A 63 64.99 68.40 5.52
N SER A 64 65.71 67.28 5.42
CA SER A 64 66.59 66.78 6.48
C SER A 64 67.80 67.69 6.70
N LEU A 65 68.38 68.23 5.62
CA LEU A 65 69.47 69.22 5.68
C LEU A 65 69.03 70.56 6.29
N GLU A 66 67.85 71.05 5.92
CA GLU A 66 67.23 72.25 6.52
C GLU A 66 66.98 72.04 8.03
N ASN A 67 66.46 70.88 8.43
CA ASN A 67 66.29 70.51 9.84
C ASN A 67 67.63 70.39 10.60
N MET A 68 68.74 70.08 9.91
CA MET A 68 70.10 70.11 10.47
C MET A 68 70.77 71.49 10.40
N GLY A 69 70.07 72.52 9.92
CA GLY A 69 70.52 73.92 9.92
C GLY A 69 71.40 74.34 8.75
N PHE A 70 71.47 73.54 7.67
CA PHE A 70 72.19 73.92 6.46
C PHE A 70 71.31 74.82 5.56
N PRO A 71 71.81 75.98 5.07
CA PRO A 71 71.02 76.90 4.26
C PRO A 71 70.81 76.37 2.84
N CYS A 72 69.56 76.36 2.38
CA CYS A 72 69.19 75.84 1.07
C CYS A 72 69.71 76.76 -0.06
N HIS A 73 70.59 76.24 -0.93
CA HIS A 73 71.19 77.01 -2.02
C HIS A 73 70.28 77.03 -3.27
N GLU A 74 69.51 78.11 -3.43
CA GLU A 74 68.86 78.43 -4.71
C GLU A 74 69.92 78.68 -5.81
N SER A 75 70.27 77.64 -6.54
CA SER A 75 71.21 77.71 -7.67
C SER A 75 70.48 78.12 -8.94
N SER A 76 70.67 79.38 -9.34
CA SER A 76 70.00 80.00 -10.49
C SER A 76 70.31 79.27 -11.81
N CYS A 77 69.30 78.61 -12.38
CA CYS A 77 69.30 78.14 -13.77
C CYS A 77 68.05 78.64 -14.50
N SER A 78 68.22 79.20 -15.69
CA SER A 78 67.22 80.08 -16.31
C SER A 78 66.55 79.47 -17.54
N ARG A 79 65.20 79.51 -17.56
CA ARG A 79 64.38 79.79 -18.75
C ARG A 79 64.63 78.89 -19.98
N GLU A 80 64.05 77.69 -19.96
CA GLU A 80 63.57 77.01 -21.18
C GLU A 80 62.03 76.91 -21.13
N GLU A 81 61.41 76.45 -22.23
CA GLU A 81 60.05 76.85 -22.62
C GLU A 81 58.90 76.11 -21.91
N ILE A 82 57.76 76.79 -21.82
CA ILE A 82 56.53 76.26 -21.21
C ILE A 82 55.87 75.27 -22.18
N LEU A 83 55.74 74.01 -21.76
CA LEU A 83 54.80 73.04 -22.32
C LEU A 83 53.79 72.65 -21.23
N PRO A 84 52.51 72.37 -21.56
CA PRO A 84 51.47 72.12 -20.54
C PRO A 84 51.72 70.86 -19.70
N SER A 85 51.19 70.83 -18.47
CA SER A 85 51.18 69.59 -17.67
C SER A 85 50.22 68.56 -18.27
N LEU A 86 50.47 67.29 -17.97
CA LEU A 86 49.61 66.20 -18.48
C LEU A 86 48.28 66.12 -17.71
N GLU A 87 48.27 66.49 -16.42
CA GLU A 87 47.06 66.62 -15.59
C GLU A 87 45.99 67.55 -16.21
N ASP A 88 46.40 68.73 -16.71
CA ASP A 88 45.50 69.75 -17.30
C ASP A 88 44.66 69.23 -18.48
N ALA A 89 45.11 68.16 -19.13
CA ALA A 89 44.43 67.52 -20.25
C ALA A 89 43.46 66.41 -19.83
N ILE A 90 43.68 65.80 -18.66
CA ILE A 90 42.87 64.68 -18.14
C ILE A 90 41.64 65.21 -17.39
N GLU A 91 41.79 66.27 -16.62
CA GLU A 91 40.73 66.84 -15.77
C GLU A 91 39.56 67.44 -16.57
N ARG A 92 39.72 67.67 -17.88
CA ARG A 92 38.71 68.25 -18.77
C ARG A 92 37.74 67.25 -19.42
N LEU A 93 37.82 65.96 -19.05
CA LEU A 93 36.97 64.89 -19.60
C LEU A 93 36.03 64.23 -18.56
N SER A 94 36.04 64.69 -17.31
CA SER A 94 35.34 64.05 -16.18
C SER A 94 34.12 64.82 -15.65
N HIS A 95 33.56 65.77 -16.43
CA HIS A 95 32.37 66.54 -16.04
C HIS A 95 31.18 66.32 -16.98
N ALA A 96 30.26 65.47 -16.55
CA ALA A 96 28.87 65.40 -16.99
C ALA A 96 28.00 64.93 -15.81
N ASP A 97 26.95 65.68 -15.47
CA ASP A 97 26.11 65.45 -14.29
C ASP A 97 25.27 64.15 -14.37
N GLY A 98 25.03 63.49 -13.22
CA GLY A 98 24.42 62.15 -13.21
C GLY A 98 23.82 61.64 -11.89
N VAL A 99 23.34 62.55 -11.02
CA VAL A 99 22.44 62.33 -9.87
C VAL A 99 22.04 60.88 -9.53
N ASN A 100 22.53 60.33 -8.41
CA ASN A 100 21.65 59.70 -7.39
C ASN A 100 22.34 59.36 -6.05
N GLU A 101 21.50 59.03 -5.07
CA GLU A 101 21.77 58.99 -3.64
C GLU A 101 22.60 57.79 -3.15
N LEU A 102 23.19 57.94 -1.97
CA LEU A 102 23.97 56.93 -1.25
C LEU A 102 23.07 55.90 -0.55
N CYS A 103 23.46 54.63 -0.62
CA CYS A 103 23.19 53.64 0.43
C CYS A 103 24.45 52.79 0.63
N GLU A 104 24.77 52.48 1.88
CA GLU A 104 25.92 51.69 2.29
C GLU A 104 25.60 50.19 2.18
N ASP A 105 26.52 49.38 1.65
CA ASP A 105 26.84 48.08 2.26
C ASP A 105 28.22 47.56 1.83
N GLY A 106 28.74 46.55 2.54
CA GLY A 106 30.15 46.13 2.51
C GLY A 106 30.63 45.30 1.28
N PRO A 107 31.95 45.07 1.17
CA PRO A 107 32.55 44.42 0.01
C PRO A 107 32.54 42.88 0.07
N GLU A 108 31.82 42.22 -0.84
CA GLU A 108 32.00 40.79 -1.12
C GLU A 108 32.97 40.53 -2.28
N CYS A 109 33.92 39.61 -2.06
CA CYS A 109 34.95 39.26 -3.04
C CYS A 109 34.44 38.31 -4.13
N ILE A 110 34.07 38.82 -5.30
CA ILE A 110 33.80 38.01 -6.51
C ILE A 110 34.68 38.49 -7.68
N SER A 111 35.37 37.54 -8.31
CA SER A 111 36.35 37.79 -9.38
C SER A 111 35.73 38.42 -10.64
N PRO A 112 36.30 39.50 -11.21
CA PRO A 112 35.80 40.09 -12.45
C PRO A 112 36.12 39.19 -13.65
N SER A 113 35.07 38.64 -14.27
CA SER A 113 35.18 37.88 -15.52
C SER A 113 35.28 38.82 -16.74
N THR A 114 36.05 38.42 -17.75
CA THR A 114 36.47 39.27 -18.87
C THR A 114 35.40 39.44 -19.96
N THR A 115 34.47 40.40 -19.83
CA THR A 115 33.55 40.75 -20.93
C THR A 115 33.10 42.22 -20.97
N PHE A 116 33.99 43.18 -21.27
CA PHE A 116 33.59 44.48 -21.85
C PHE A 116 34.78 45.16 -22.58
N TYR A 117 34.82 45.06 -23.92
CA TYR A 117 35.29 46.10 -24.88
C TYR A 117 35.24 45.55 -26.31
N SER A 118 34.03 45.38 -26.86
CA SER A 118 33.79 44.88 -28.23
C SER A 118 32.67 45.64 -28.94
N SER A 119 32.81 46.96 -29.11
CA SER A 119 31.96 47.77 -30.01
C SER A 119 32.58 49.14 -30.30
N LEU A 120 33.44 49.20 -31.33
CA LEU A 120 33.66 50.40 -32.16
C LEU A 120 34.48 50.03 -33.42
N THR A 121 33.80 49.40 -34.38
CA THR A 121 34.27 49.22 -35.75
C THR A 121 33.49 50.14 -36.69
N VAL A 122 34.02 50.37 -37.91
CA VAL A 122 33.39 51.14 -39.01
C VAL A 122 33.41 52.67 -38.78
N THR A 123 33.82 53.56 -39.71
CA THR A 123 34.14 53.46 -41.15
C THR A 123 35.61 53.78 -41.50
N SER A 124 36.12 53.21 -42.60
CA SER A 124 37.45 53.50 -43.17
C SER A 124 37.48 54.70 -44.13
N GLY A 125 38.64 55.37 -44.30
CA GLY A 125 38.83 56.33 -45.39
C GLY A 125 40.21 57.01 -45.54
N ILE A 126 40.95 56.60 -46.58
CA ILE A 126 41.85 57.45 -47.40
C ILE A 126 43.25 57.86 -46.84
N VAL A 127 44.26 57.06 -47.24
CA VAL A 127 45.56 57.45 -47.87
C VAL A 127 46.76 57.97 -47.02
N ASN A 128 47.90 57.31 -47.27
CA ASN A 128 49.32 57.70 -47.10
C ASN A 128 49.97 57.90 -45.71
N SER A 129 50.60 56.80 -45.27
CA SER A 129 51.86 56.70 -44.53
C SER A 129 52.82 57.92 -44.49
N VAL A 130 53.10 58.42 -43.28
CA VAL A 130 54.42 58.94 -42.85
C VAL A 130 54.66 58.54 -41.39
N SER A 131 55.91 58.19 -41.06
CA SER A 131 56.50 57.89 -39.74
C SER A 131 55.66 58.20 -38.48
N ALA A 132 55.30 57.16 -37.73
CA ALA A 132 54.73 57.25 -36.37
C ALA A 132 55.60 56.51 -35.32
N GLY A 133 56.91 56.40 -35.55
CA GLY A 133 57.81 55.57 -34.74
C GLY A 133 58.52 56.25 -33.56
N ASN A 134 58.42 57.57 -33.41
CA ASN A 134 59.34 58.33 -32.54
C ASN A 134 58.71 58.81 -31.21
N ALA A 135 57.38 58.80 -31.08
CA ALA A 135 56.70 59.46 -29.96
C ALA A 135 56.88 58.75 -28.60
N GLU A 136 56.94 57.42 -28.58
CA GLU A 136 57.17 56.67 -27.33
C GLU A 136 58.64 56.78 -26.86
N ASP A 137 59.60 56.77 -27.81
CA ASP A 137 61.02 56.92 -27.51
C ASP A 137 61.35 58.29 -26.90
N ASP A 138 60.77 59.39 -27.41
CA ASP A 138 60.98 60.73 -26.86
C ASP A 138 60.45 60.87 -25.42
N ILE A 139 59.34 60.20 -25.07
CA ILE A 139 58.80 60.15 -23.70
C ILE A 139 59.74 59.37 -22.77
N LEU A 140 60.23 58.20 -23.23
CA LEU A 140 61.21 57.37 -22.52
C LEU A 140 62.54 58.12 -22.27
N LEU A 141 63.06 58.79 -23.30
CA LEU A 141 64.23 59.66 -23.20
C LEU A 141 64.00 60.83 -22.24
N GLY A 142 62.82 61.45 -22.27
CA GLY A 142 62.39 62.50 -21.35
C GLY A 142 62.42 62.07 -19.88
N ALA A 143 61.75 60.96 -19.54
CA ALA A 143 61.77 60.41 -18.18
C ALA A 143 63.19 60.04 -17.72
N SER A 144 63.95 59.37 -18.60
CA SER A 144 65.35 58.98 -18.35
C SER A 144 66.28 60.18 -18.09
N ARG A 145 66.01 61.34 -18.73
CA ARG A 145 66.76 62.59 -18.52
C ARG A 145 66.42 63.26 -17.19
N ARG A 146 65.15 63.25 -16.76
CA ARG A 146 64.72 63.75 -15.43
C ARG A 146 65.34 62.91 -14.31
N LEU A 147 65.28 61.59 -14.41
CA LEU A 147 65.87 60.65 -13.44
C LEU A 147 67.36 60.92 -13.20
N ARG A 148 68.15 61.05 -14.29
CA ARG A 148 69.58 61.38 -14.18
C ARG A 148 69.84 62.71 -13.47
N SER A 149 69.00 63.72 -13.69
CA SER A 149 69.16 65.02 -13.04
C SER A 149 68.92 64.96 -11.53
N ALA A 150 67.88 64.24 -11.07
CA ALA A 150 67.61 64.07 -9.63
C ALA A 150 68.74 63.29 -8.94
N VAL A 151 69.18 62.18 -9.54
CA VAL A 151 70.31 61.38 -9.03
C VAL A 151 71.60 62.20 -8.91
N SER A 152 71.91 63.06 -9.88
CA SER A 152 73.09 63.94 -9.80
C SER A 152 72.99 64.99 -8.68
N ARG A 153 71.79 65.50 -8.36
CA ARG A 153 71.61 66.47 -7.27
C ARG A 153 71.70 65.79 -5.90
N ILE A 154 71.08 64.62 -5.72
CA ILE A 154 71.22 63.80 -4.50
C ILE A 154 72.70 63.46 -4.22
N LEU A 155 73.47 63.07 -5.25
CA LEU A 155 74.89 62.78 -5.09
C LEU A 155 75.70 64.02 -4.68
N HIS A 156 75.32 65.22 -5.11
CA HIS A 156 75.98 66.47 -4.69
C HIS A 156 75.72 66.80 -3.22
N LEU A 157 74.47 66.66 -2.76
CA LEU A 157 74.09 66.89 -1.36
C LEU A 157 74.80 65.90 -0.40
N LEU A 158 74.93 64.64 -0.81
CA LEU A 158 75.71 63.63 -0.07
C LEU A 158 77.22 63.92 -0.08
N GLN A 159 77.75 64.50 -1.16
CA GLN A 159 79.15 64.93 -1.26
C GLN A 159 79.46 66.10 -0.30
N GLU A 160 78.54 67.05 -0.14
CA GLU A 160 78.69 68.19 0.78
C GLU A 160 78.64 67.75 2.25
N LEU A 161 77.67 66.89 2.62
CA LEU A 161 77.56 66.28 3.95
C LEU A 161 78.87 65.61 4.41
N ALA A 162 79.57 64.93 3.50
CA ALA A 162 80.82 64.23 3.80
C ALA A 162 82.02 65.16 4.13
N THR A 163 81.89 66.49 3.94
CA THR A 163 83.00 67.45 4.14
C THR A 163 82.94 68.24 5.45
N HIS A 164 81.80 68.26 6.15
CA HIS A 164 81.67 68.97 7.43
C HIS A 164 82.14 68.12 8.61
N GLN A 165 83.29 68.48 9.21
CA GLN A 165 83.75 67.90 10.48
C GLN A 165 83.00 68.51 11.68
N PHE A 166 82.38 67.66 12.49
CA PHE A 166 81.66 68.06 13.71
C PHE A 166 82.61 68.16 14.93
N PRO A 167 82.42 69.14 15.85
CA PRO A 167 83.30 69.33 16.99
C PRO A 167 82.89 68.51 18.24
N ASP A 168 83.90 68.04 19.00
CA ASP A 168 83.79 67.05 20.09
C ASP A 168 82.76 67.33 21.20
N LYS A 169 82.30 68.58 21.38
CA LYS A 169 81.32 68.93 22.43
C LYS A 169 79.95 68.25 22.25
N PHE A 170 79.63 67.74 21.07
CA PHE A 170 78.42 66.94 20.87
C PHE A 170 78.51 65.55 21.51
N ILE A 171 79.70 64.97 21.63
CA ILE A 171 79.90 63.55 21.98
C ILE A 171 79.43 63.29 23.42
N SER A 172 79.80 64.11 24.40
CA SER A 172 79.40 63.89 25.79
C SER A 172 77.90 64.02 26.03
N SER A 173 77.22 64.93 25.32
CA SER A 173 75.75 65.03 25.38
C SER A 173 75.07 63.90 24.63
N SER A 174 75.70 63.37 23.58
CA SER A 174 75.24 62.19 22.86
C SER A 174 75.33 60.94 23.73
N ASP A 175 76.42 60.74 24.48
CA ASP A 175 76.62 59.54 25.30
C ASP A 175 75.57 59.38 26.40
N ASP A 176 75.16 60.46 27.07
CA ASP A 176 74.11 60.39 28.09
C ASP A 176 72.72 60.19 27.47
N VAL A 177 72.44 60.80 26.31
CA VAL A 177 71.22 60.52 25.54
C VAL A 177 71.18 59.06 25.06
N ILE A 178 72.32 58.52 24.61
CA ILE A 178 72.47 57.11 24.22
C ILE A 178 72.24 56.19 25.41
N ARG A 179 72.71 56.52 26.62
CA ARG A 179 72.42 55.72 27.82
C ARG A 179 70.92 55.67 28.13
N VAL A 180 70.25 56.83 28.15
CA VAL A 180 68.81 56.92 28.42
C VAL A 180 68.01 56.16 27.35
N LYS A 181 68.35 56.35 26.06
CA LYS A 181 67.72 55.63 24.96
C LYS A 181 67.99 54.12 25.02
N ASN A 182 69.17 53.68 25.43
CA ASN A 182 69.47 52.26 25.61
C ASN A 182 68.62 51.63 26.72
N SER A 183 68.42 52.31 27.87
CA SER A 183 67.48 51.85 28.90
C SER A 183 66.05 51.79 28.38
N GLU A 184 65.56 52.85 27.71
CA GLU A 184 64.23 52.85 27.09
C GLU A 184 64.05 51.69 26.11
N THR A 185 65.06 51.38 25.27
CA THR A 185 64.97 50.26 24.31
C THR A 185 64.98 48.89 24.98
N GLU A 186 65.66 48.72 26.12
CA GLU A 186 65.66 47.43 26.84
C GLU A 186 64.35 47.24 27.62
N ASP A 187 63.80 48.30 28.22
CA ASP A 187 62.47 48.27 28.86
C ASP A 187 61.36 47.99 27.82
N LEU A 188 61.39 48.68 26.66
CA LEU A 188 60.49 48.40 25.52
C LEU A 188 60.66 46.96 24.99
N LYS A 189 61.87 46.41 25.01
CA LYS A 189 62.15 45.02 24.60
C LYS A 189 61.62 44.01 25.62
N VAL A 190 61.70 44.28 26.92
CA VAL A 190 61.05 43.48 27.97
C VAL A 190 59.52 43.54 27.84
N GLN A 191 58.95 44.71 27.53
CA GLN A 191 57.53 44.88 27.25
C GLN A 191 57.09 44.14 25.97
N LEU A 192 57.89 44.20 24.90
CA LEU A 192 57.65 43.46 23.66
C LEU A 192 57.72 41.94 23.89
N GLU A 193 58.67 41.47 24.70
CA GLU A 193 58.75 40.06 25.09
C GLU A 193 57.54 39.60 25.93
N SER A 194 57.04 40.43 26.86
CA SER A 194 55.87 40.09 27.67
C SER A 194 54.60 40.04 26.82
N SER A 195 54.41 41.03 25.94
CA SER A 195 53.33 41.05 24.94
C SER A 195 53.41 39.85 23.99
N SER A 196 54.61 39.50 23.50
CA SER A 196 54.82 38.32 22.64
C SER A 196 54.45 37.01 23.35
N LYS A 197 54.79 36.87 24.64
CA LYS A 197 54.41 35.71 25.47
C LYS A 197 52.89 35.64 25.69
N GLN A 198 52.22 36.79 25.80
CA GLN A 198 50.76 36.89 25.90
C GLN A 198 50.06 36.58 24.56
N ILE A 199 50.58 37.06 23.43
CA ILE A 199 50.08 36.70 22.09
C ILE A 199 50.21 35.20 21.85
N LEU A 200 51.33 34.59 22.22
CA LEU A 200 51.55 33.14 22.13
C LEU A 200 50.62 32.33 23.05
N SER A 201 50.18 32.87 24.21
CA SER A 201 49.21 32.18 25.06
C SER A 201 47.78 32.29 24.50
N TYR A 202 47.38 33.45 23.95
CA TYR A 202 46.11 33.59 23.24
C TYR A 202 46.04 32.74 21.97
N GLN A 203 47.12 32.66 21.18
CA GLN A 203 47.19 31.77 20.01
C GLN A 203 46.96 30.30 20.39
N LYS A 204 47.62 29.81 21.46
CA LYS A 204 47.39 28.45 21.97
C LYS A 204 45.98 28.22 22.49
N PHE A 205 45.38 29.22 23.14
CA PHE A 205 44.00 29.15 23.60
C PHE A 205 43.00 29.06 22.43
N ILE A 206 43.22 29.86 21.37
CA ILE A 206 42.42 29.83 20.14
C ILE A 206 42.61 28.50 19.41
N GLU A 207 43.83 27.98 19.31
CA GLU A 207 44.13 26.67 18.71
C GLU A 207 43.46 25.52 19.47
N GLN A 208 43.47 25.55 20.81
CA GLN A 208 42.78 24.57 21.65
C GLN A 208 41.26 24.65 21.44
N GLN A 209 40.68 25.85 21.47
CA GLN A 209 39.25 26.05 21.24
C GLN A 209 38.82 25.65 19.80
N ALA A 210 39.70 25.80 18.81
CA ALA A 210 39.46 25.34 17.45
C ALA A 210 39.40 23.80 17.37
N LYS A 211 40.29 23.10 18.08
CA LYS A 211 40.31 21.63 18.19
C LYS A 211 39.14 21.07 18.98
N GLU A 212 38.72 21.75 20.05
CA GLU A 212 37.51 21.38 20.81
C GLU A 212 36.26 21.48 19.92
N ARG A 213 36.09 22.59 19.19
CA ARG A 213 35.02 22.72 18.18
C ARG A 213 35.14 21.73 17.02
N GLU A 214 36.33 21.20 16.73
CA GLU A 214 36.54 20.17 15.71
C GLU A 214 36.09 18.80 16.19
N PHE A 215 36.49 18.43 17.40
CA PHE A 215 36.00 17.23 18.08
C PHE A 215 34.46 17.25 18.23
N GLU A 216 33.86 18.38 18.62
CA GLU A 216 32.40 18.56 18.66
C GLU A 216 31.76 18.32 17.27
N ARG A 217 32.34 18.88 16.19
CA ARG A 217 31.84 18.63 14.81
C ARG A 217 31.87 17.15 14.46
N ASP A 218 32.94 16.44 14.82
CA ASP A 218 33.06 15.01 14.52
C ASP A 218 32.10 14.15 15.35
N GLU A 219 31.87 14.48 16.63
CA GLU A 219 30.81 13.83 17.42
C GLU A 219 29.41 14.09 16.82
N PHE A 220 29.12 15.31 16.36
CA PHE A 220 27.88 15.63 15.64
C PHE A 220 27.76 14.88 14.32
N ASN A 221 28.83 14.74 13.54
CA ASN A 221 28.85 13.97 12.29
C ASN A 221 28.57 12.48 12.56
N ILE A 222 29.19 11.90 13.59
CA ILE A 222 28.96 10.52 14.03
C ILE A 222 27.51 10.34 14.53
N ALA A 223 26.95 11.33 15.22
CA ALA A 223 25.55 11.31 15.66
C ALA A 223 24.57 11.40 14.48
N LEU A 224 24.84 12.24 13.49
CA LEU A 224 24.06 12.34 12.24
C LEU A 224 24.08 11.02 11.47
N GLN A 225 25.25 10.40 11.27
CA GLN A 225 25.35 9.08 10.62
C GLN A 225 24.50 8.01 11.34
N LYS A 226 24.57 7.96 12.67
CA LYS A 226 23.75 7.03 13.50
C LYS A 226 22.25 7.31 13.39
N ILE A 227 21.83 8.55 13.11
CA ILE A 227 20.44 8.92 12.86
C ILE A 227 20.02 8.51 11.44
N GLU A 228 20.86 8.75 10.43
CA GLU A 228 20.63 8.27 9.06
C GLU A 228 20.51 6.76 8.97
N GLU A 229 21.37 6.01 9.65
CA GLU A 229 21.33 4.54 9.66
C GLU A 229 20.03 4.03 10.26
N LYS A 230 19.56 4.63 11.36
CA LYS A 230 18.24 4.35 11.95
C LYS A 230 17.08 4.76 11.03
N PHE A 231 17.22 5.85 10.27
CA PHE A 231 16.22 6.26 9.28
C PHE A 231 16.13 5.26 8.14
N LYS A 232 17.27 4.84 7.57
CA LYS A 232 17.38 3.81 6.53
C LYS A 232 16.88 2.44 7.03
N GLU A 233 17.06 2.12 8.31
CA GLU A 233 16.47 0.91 8.93
C GLU A 233 14.94 1.02 9.06
N LYS A 234 14.43 2.18 9.49
CA LYS A 234 12.99 2.46 9.56
C LYS A 234 12.33 2.39 8.17
N GLU A 235 12.96 3.00 7.17
CA GLU A 235 12.50 2.98 5.77
C GLU A 235 12.42 1.54 5.22
N ARG A 236 13.42 0.69 5.50
CA ARG A 236 13.38 -0.74 5.16
C ARG A 236 12.26 -1.50 5.88
N LYS A 237 11.93 -1.14 7.12
CA LYS A 237 10.81 -1.72 7.88
C LYS A 237 9.46 -1.24 7.32
N GLU A 238 9.34 0.04 6.99
CA GLU A 238 8.14 0.61 6.37
C GLU A 238 7.88 0.03 4.98
N SER A 239 8.92 -0.14 4.16
CA SER A 239 8.84 -0.80 2.85
C SER A 239 8.31 -2.24 2.96
N LYS A 240 8.79 -3.03 3.95
CA LYS A 240 8.25 -4.38 4.20
C LYS A 240 6.78 -4.35 4.61
N LEU A 241 6.42 -3.51 5.57
CA LEU A 241 5.04 -3.37 6.03
C LEU A 241 4.09 -2.90 4.91
N ARG A 242 4.56 -2.05 3.99
CA ARG A 242 3.82 -1.68 2.77
C ARG A 242 3.59 -2.90 1.86
N THR A 243 4.62 -3.70 1.56
CA THR A 243 4.45 -4.91 0.74
C THR A 243 3.58 -5.99 1.42
N GLU A 244 3.58 -6.06 2.76
CA GLU A 244 2.70 -6.94 3.52
C GLU A 244 1.24 -6.45 3.47
N LEU A 245 1.00 -5.13 3.59
CA LEU A 245 -0.33 -4.53 3.39
C LEU A 245 -0.85 -4.74 1.97
N GLU A 246 -0.04 -4.49 0.94
CA GLU A 246 -0.40 -4.73 -0.47
C GLU A 246 -0.77 -6.21 -0.73
N ALA A 247 -0.10 -7.15 -0.06
CA ALA A 247 -0.45 -8.57 -0.11
C ALA A 247 -1.79 -8.88 0.59
N TYR A 248 -2.05 -8.28 1.76
CA TYR A 248 -3.34 -8.44 2.45
C TYR A 248 -4.50 -7.77 1.69
N GLU A 249 -4.30 -6.61 1.08
CA GLU A 249 -5.29 -5.95 0.22
C GLU A 249 -5.59 -6.77 -1.04
N SER A 250 -4.56 -7.39 -1.64
CA SER A 250 -4.72 -8.35 -2.74
C SER A 250 -5.53 -9.58 -2.30
N GLN A 251 -5.27 -10.13 -1.11
CA GLN A 251 -6.01 -11.26 -0.56
C GLN A 251 -7.47 -10.90 -0.25
N LEU A 252 -7.73 -9.73 0.34
CA LEU A 252 -9.08 -9.22 0.59
C LEU A 252 -9.85 -8.99 -0.71
N THR A 253 -9.18 -8.53 -1.77
CA THR A 253 -9.79 -8.36 -3.10
C THR A 253 -10.19 -9.71 -3.70
N SER A 254 -9.31 -10.72 -3.64
CA SER A 254 -9.64 -12.09 -4.07
C SER A 254 -10.85 -12.65 -3.31
N LEU A 255 -10.87 -12.53 -1.97
CA LEU A 255 -11.99 -12.99 -1.14
C LEU A 255 -13.29 -12.23 -1.41
N ALA A 256 -13.21 -10.96 -1.82
CA ALA A 256 -14.38 -10.18 -2.24
C ALA A 256 -14.93 -10.65 -3.60
N ASP A 257 -14.09 -11.11 -4.51
CA ASP A 257 -14.52 -11.69 -5.80
C ASP A 257 -15.03 -13.14 -5.65
N ASP A 258 -14.37 -13.98 -4.84
CA ASP A 258 -14.88 -15.30 -4.43
C ASP A 258 -16.29 -15.17 -3.81
N LYS A 259 -16.49 -14.16 -2.95
CA LYS A 259 -17.81 -13.85 -2.37
C LYS A 259 -18.83 -13.46 -3.45
N LYS A 260 -18.50 -12.62 -4.43
CA LYS A 260 -19.42 -12.27 -5.54
C LYS A 260 -19.81 -13.52 -6.35
N GLU A 261 -18.86 -14.43 -6.58
CA GLU A 261 -19.10 -15.68 -7.30
C GLU A 261 -20.01 -16.63 -6.50
N LEU A 262 -19.80 -16.75 -5.19
CA LEU A 262 -20.68 -17.51 -4.28
C LEU A 262 -22.08 -16.91 -4.17
N GLU A 263 -22.20 -15.58 -4.08
CA GLU A 263 -23.50 -14.90 -4.13
C GLU A 263 -24.22 -15.11 -5.47
N GLN A 264 -23.49 -15.16 -6.59
CA GLN A 264 -24.08 -15.48 -7.90
C GLN A 264 -24.57 -16.92 -7.95
N LYS A 265 -23.75 -17.89 -7.52
CA LYS A 265 -24.16 -19.30 -7.39
C LYS A 265 -25.40 -19.45 -6.49
N LEU A 266 -25.49 -18.68 -5.41
CA LEU A 266 -26.66 -18.66 -4.52
C LEU A 266 -27.92 -18.10 -5.22
N ARG A 267 -27.79 -17.02 -6.01
CA ARG A 267 -28.89 -16.49 -6.85
C ARG A 267 -29.36 -17.52 -7.87
N ASP A 268 -28.44 -18.21 -8.54
CA ASP A 268 -28.76 -19.20 -9.57
C ASP A 268 -29.41 -20.46 -8.97
N VAL A 269 -28.95 -20.94 -7.82
CA VAL A 269 -29.59 -22.04 -7.08
C VAL A 269 -30.98 -21.62 -6.55
N SER A 270 -31.14 -20.38 -6.07
CA SER A 270 -32.45 -19.86 -5.66
C SER A 270 -33.44 -19.80 -6.83
N LEU A 271 -32.98 -19.38 -8.02
CA LEU A 271 -33.77 -19.38 -9.25
C LEU A 271 -34.16 -20.80 -9.70
N GLN A 272 -33.25 -21.78 -9.58
CA GLN A 272 -33.56 -23.19 -9.85
C GLN A 272 -34.57 -23.76 -8.86
N LEU A 273 -34.42 -23.44 -7.56
CA LEU A 273 -35.37 -23.86 -6.52
C LEU A 273 -36.76 -23.27 -6.75
N LYS A 274 -36.86 -21.99 -7.16
CA LYS A 274 -38.13 -21.35 -7.52
C LYS A 274 -38.81 -22.06 -8.69
N LYS A 275 -38.09 -22.34 -9.78
CA LYS A 275 -38.60 -23.11 -10.93
C LYS A 275 -39.04 -24.53 -10.55
N SER A 276 -38.28 -25.19 -9.70
CA SER A 276 -38.64 -26.52 -9.17
C SER A 276 -39.92 -26.47 -8.34
N SER A 277 -40.09 -25.42 -7.52
CA SER A 277 -41.33 -25.19 -6.76
C SER A 277 -42.53 -24.87 -7.65
N GLU A 278 -42.34 -24.12 -8.73
CA GLU A 278 -43.38 -23.81 -9.73
C GLU A 278 -43.85 -25.10 -10.43
N ILE A 279 -42.92 -25.90 -10.94
CA ILE A 279 -43.19 -27.23 -11.54
C ILE A 279 -43.85 -28.18 -10.53
N THR A 280 -43.46 -28.13 -9.25
CA THR A 280 -44.07 -28.94 -8.18
C THR A 280 -45.54 -28.53 -7.95
N GLU A 281 -45.87 -27.25 -8.07
CA GLU A 281 -47.25 -26.77 -7.93
C GLU A 281 -48.10 -27.12 -9.15
N GLU A 282 -47.54 -27.04 -10.36
CA GLU A 282 -48.18 -27.55 -11.60
C GLU A 282 -48.52 -29.04 -11.47
N TYR A 283 -47.58 -29.87 -10.98
CA TYR A 283 -47.86 -31.30 -10.75
C TYR A 283 -48.94 -31.55 -9.70
N LYS A 284 -49.03 -30.75 -8.62
CA LYS A 284 -50.14 -30.85 -7.65
C LYS A 284 -51.49 -30.56 -8.30
N GLN A 285 -51.57 -29.54 -9.16
CA GLN A 285 -52.81 -29.18 -9.86
C GLN A 285 -53.25 -30.30 -10.82
N VAL A 286 -52.30 -30.92 -11.54
CA VAL A 286 -52.57 -32.10 -12.38
C VAL A 286 -53.05 -33.30 -11.56
N ILE A 287 -52.43 -33.55 -10.39
CA ILE A 287 -52.87 -34.62 -9.47
C ILE A 287 -54.30 -34.37 -8.99
N GLN A 288 -54.61 -33.17 -8.48
CA GLN A 288 -55.95 -32.81 -8.00
C GLN A 288 -57.01 -32.93 -9.10
N GLN A 289 -56.68 -32.58 -10.34
CA GLN A 289 -57.58 -32.75 -11.48
C GLN A 289 -57.82 -34.24 -11.81
N MET A 290 -56.79 -35.08 -11.80
CA MET A 290 -56.97 -36.54 -12.00
C MET A 290 -57.70 -37.22 -10.84
N GLU A 291 -57.49 -36.78 -9.60
CA GLU A 291 -58.24 -37.26 -8.43
C GLU A 291 -59.74 -36.97 -8.60
N LYS A 292 -60.08 -35.74 -9.01
CA LYS A 292 -61.46 -35.32 -9.29
C LYS A 292 -62.09 -36.08 -10.47
N GLU A 293 -61.34 -36.31 -11.56
CA GLU A 293 -61.81 -37.13 -12.69
C GLU A 293 -62.04 -38.59 -12.27
N ASN A 294 -61.21 -39.13 -11.37
CA ASN A 294 -61.38 -40.47 -10.81
C ASN A 294 -62.58 -40.56 -9.84
N GLU A 295 -62.86 -39.52 -9.04
CA GLU A 295 -64.10 -39.42 -8.26
C GLU A 295 -65.34 -39.41 -9.15
N GLU A 296 -65.32 -38.64 -10.24
CA GLU A 296 -66.41 -38.59 -11.23
C GLU A 296 -66.58 -39.94 -11.95
N PHE A 297 -65.49 -40.58 -12.36
CA PHE A 297 -65.51 -41.94 -12.92
C PHE A 297 -66.14 -42.94 -11.94
N THR A 298 -65.71 -42.94 -10.67
CA THR A 298 -66.24 -43.81 -9.61
C THR A 298 -67.71 -43.49 -9.30
N ARG A 299 -68.16 -42.25 -9.50
CA ARG A 299 -69.58 -41.85 -9.38
C ARG A 299 -70.39 -42.38 -10.56
N ASN A 300 -69.87 -42.25 -11.78
CA ASN A 300 -70.51 -42.75 -13.01
C ASN A 300 -70.58 -44.28 -13.02
N GLU A 301 -69.55 -44.98 -12.53
CA GLU A 301 -69.57 -46.43 -12.34
C GLU A 301 -70.69 -46.87 -11.37
N ARG A 302 -70.87 -46.16 -10.25
CA ARG A 302 -71.97 -46.41 -9.30
C ARG A 302 -73.35 -46.17 -9.92
N VAL A 303 -73.51 -45.14 -10.75
CA VAL A 303 -74.77 -44.87 -11.48
C VAL A 303 -75.04 -45.96 -12.54
N LEU A 304 -74.01 -46.39 -13.27
CA LEU A 304 -74.13 -47.47 -14.25
C LEU A 304 -74.47 -48.81 -13.58
N LYS A 305 -73.80 -49.16 -12.48
CA LYS A 305 -74.14 -50.34 -11.66
C LYS A 305 -75.60 -50.29 -11.19
N LYS A 306 -76.07 -49.15 -10.66
CA LYS A 306 -77.48 -49.01 -10.27
C LYS A 306 -78.44 -49.24 -11.44
N LYS A 307 -78.14 -48.70 -12.62
CA LYS A 307 -78.94 -48.94 -13.85
C LYS A 307 -78.90 -50.38 -14.35
N VAL A 308 -77.77 -51.08 -14.20
CA VAL A 308 -77.67 -52.51 -14.52
C VAL A 308 -78.56 -53.30 -13.56
N ASN A 309 -78.47 -53.07 -12.26
CA ASN A 309 -79.36 -53.70 -11.27
C ASN A 309 -80.84 -53.40 -11.55
N GLU A 310 -81.21 -52.15 -11.86
CA GLU A 310 -82.59 -51.77 -12.23
C GLU A 310 -83.09 -52.51 -13.48
N LEU A 311 -82.21 -52.76 -14.46
CA LEU A 311 -82.53 -53.54 -15.66
C LEU A 311 -82.57 -55.05 -15.38
N GLU A 312 -81.71 -55.57 -14.51
CA GLU A 312 -81.74 -56.97 -14.06
C GLU A 312 -83.00 -57.27 -13.24
N GLU A 313 -83.40 -56.36 -12.34
CA GLU A 313 -84.68 -56.40 -11.62
C GLU A 313 -85.87 -56.32 -12.58
N ALA A 314 -85.84 -55.42 -13.58
CA ALA A 314 -86.89 -55.33 -14.59
C ALA A 314 -86.97 -56.60 -15.48
N ILE A 315 -85.83 -57.20 -15.84
CA ILE A 315 -85.76 -58.46 -16.58
C ILE A 315 -86.25 -59.62 -15.70
N HIS A 316 -85.91 -59.66 -14.42
CA HIS A 316 -86.40 -60.68 -13.48
C HIS A 316 -87.91 -60.52 -13.22
N LEU A 317 -88.42 -59.30 -13.13
CA LEU A 317 -89.85 -59.02 -13.05
C LEU A 317 -90.57 -59.44 -14.33
N GLN A 318 -90.02 -59.13 -15.51
CA GLN A 318 -90.58 -59.58 -16.79
C GLN A 318 -90.49 -61.11 -16.96
N ALA A 319 -89.42 -61.76 -16.48
CA ALA A 319 -89.28 -63.21 -16.49
C ALA A 319 -90.27 -63.86 -15.52
N SER A 320 -90.43 -63.31 -14.31
CA SER A 320 -91.45 -63.74 -13.35
C SER A 320 -92.86 -63.55 -13.89
N LEU A 321 -93.14 -62.41 -14.53
CA LEU A 321 -94.44 -62.13 -15.18
C LEU A 321 -94.66 -63.03 -16.40
N ASN A 322 -93.62 -63.40 -17.15
CA ASN A 322 -93.72 -64.37 -18.24
C ASN A 322 -93.92 -65.80 -17.72
N GLU A 323 -93.24 -66.19 -16.64
CA GLU A 323 -93.50 -67.45 -15.93
C GLU A 323 -94.89 -67.48 -15.32
N GLU A 324 -95.36 -66.36 -14.76
CA GLU A 324 -96.69 -66.23 -14.19
C GLU A 324 -97.74 -66.26 -15.29
N MET A 325 -97.59 -65.52 -16.39
CA MET A 325 -98.42 -65.67 -17.59
C MET A 325 -98.33 -67.07 -18.22
N GLN A 326 -97.22 -67.81 -18.11
CA GLN A 326 -97.17 -69.21 -18.56
C GLN A 326 -97.90 -70.14 -17.59
N LYS A 327 -97.75 -69.95 -16.28
CA LYS A 327 -98.53 -70.63 -15.25
C LYS A 327 -100.00 -70.24 -15.32
N GLU A 328 -100.34 -69.04 -15.77
CA GLU A 328 -101.69 -68.52 -15.96
C GLU A 328 -102.23 -68.87 -17.35
N HIS A 329 -101.42 -69.13 -18.37
CA HIS A 329 -101.87 -69.79 -19.61
C HIS A 329 -102.09 -71.29 -19.38
N LEU A 330 -101.30 -71.93 -18.52
CA LEU A 330 -101.53 -73.30 -18.09
C LEU A 330 -102.76 -73.38 -17.17
N ASN A 331 -102.85 -72.49 -16.18
CA ASN A 331 -103.96 -72.42 -15.24
C ASN A 331 -105.22 -71.89 -15.91
N ASN A 332 -105.21 -70.94 -16.84
CA ASN A 332 -106.37 -70.55 -17.67
C ASN A 332 -106.56 -71.46 -18.89
N SER A 333 -105.70 -72.45 -19.15
CA SER A 333 -106.11 -73.63 -19.93
C SER A 333 -106.95 -74.53 -19.02
N ASN A 334 -106.42 -74.86 -17.85
CA ASN A 334 -107.08 -75.65 -16.80
C ASN A 334 -108.29 -74.94 -16.16
N SER A 335 -108.45 -73.64 -16.37
CA SER A 335 -109.46 -72.74 -15.77
C SER A 335 -110.21 -71.93 -16.82
N LEU A 336 -109.85 -71.99 -18.11
CA LEU A 336 -110.90 -71.95 -19.13
C LEU A 336 -111.64 -73.29 -19.11
N ALA A 337 -110.98 -74.41 -18.82
CA ALA A 337 -111.70 -75.65 -18.48
C ALA A 337 -112.50 -75.49 -17.17
N SER A 338 -111.85 -75.19 -16.04
CA SER A 338 -112.51 -75.10 -14.74
C SER A 338 -113.44 -73.89 -14.59
N ALA A 339 -113.22 -72.74 -15.23
CA ALA A 339 -114.15 -71.61 -15.22
C ALA A 339 -115.09 -71.54 -16.45
N VAL A 340 -114.98 -72.41 -17.47
CA VAL A 340 -116.20 -72.80 -18.20
C VAL A 340 -117.10 -73.62 -17.28
N ILE A 341 -116.54 -74.49 -16.44
CA ILE A 341 -117.28 -75.24 -15.41
C ILE A 341 -117.78 -74.32 -14.26
N GLU A 342 -117.06 -73.24 -13.92
CA GLU A 342 -117.27 -72.45 -12.68
C GLU A 342 -117.69 -70.99 -12.90
N SER A 343 -117.54 -70.39 -14.10
CA SER A 343 -118.28 -69.17 -14.45
C SER A 343 -119.80 -69.46 -14.60
N ILE A 344 -120.15 -70.73 -14.89
CA ILE A 344 -121.50 -71.28 -14.70
C ILE A 344 -121.94 -71.20 -13.22
N ASN A 345 -121.01 -71.34 -12.26
CA ASN A 345 -121.33 -71.48 -10.84
C ASN A 345 -121.23 -70.17 -10.04
N LEU A 346 -120.24 -69.30 -10.31
CA LEU A 346 -119.84 -68.22 -9.39
C LEU A 346 -120.18 -66.79 -9.85
N ARG A 347 -120.54 -66.57 -11.13
CA ARG A 347 -121.20 -65.29 -11.52
C ARG A 347 -122.56 -65.10 -10.81
N THR A 348 -123.07 -66.18 -10.22
CA THR A 348 -124.16 -66.28 -9.24
C THR A 348 -123.93 -65.52 -7.92
N SER A 349 -122.66 -65.25 -7.53
CA SER A 349 -122.30 -65.08 -6.11
C SER A 349 -121.42 -63.85 -5.77
N GLN A 350 -122.05 -62.66 -5.72
CA GLN A 350 -121.71 -61.50 -4.85
C GLN A 350 -120.39 -60.70 -5.15
N LEU A 351 -120.26 -59.35 -5.15
CA LEU A 351 -121.13 -58.17 -4.91
C LEU A 351 -121.14 -57.53 -3.46
N GLN A 352 -120.02 -57.00 -2.82
CA GLN A 352 -119.98 -56.12 -1.54
C GLN A 352 -118.59 -55.54 -0.86
N ARG A 353 -118.31 -54.18 -0.60
CA ARG A 353 -117.69 -53.32 0.63
C ARG A 353 -116.14 -52.65 0.86
N THR A 354 -115.75 -51.49 1.68
CA THR A 354 -114.40 -50.56 1.91
C THR A 354 -114.03 -49.37 3.11
N LEU A 355 -112.80 -48.60 3.38
CA LEU A 355 -112.30 -47.17 4.10
C LEU A 355 -110.93 -46.92 5.11
N ASN A 356 -110.15 -45.87 5.78
CA ASN A 356 -109.63 -44.32 6.04
C ASN A 356 -108.40 -43.95 7.20
N MET A 357 -107.63 -42.86 7.81
CA MET A 357 -107.02 -41.32 7.97
C MET A 357 -105.84 -40.96 9.16
N GLY A 358 -105.02 -39.87 9.74
CA GLY A 358 -104.49 -38.32 9.92
C GLY A 358 -103.37 -37.88 11.14
N GLU A 359 -102.63 -36.75 11.75
CA GLU A 359 -101.99 -35.23 11.82
C GLU A 359 -101.02 -34.71 13.16
N ILE A 360 -100.27 -33.58 13.73
CA ILE A 360 -99.55 -32.08 13.72
C ILE A 360 -98.79 -31.43 15.14
N ILE A 361 -97.99 -30.29 15.67
CA ILE A 361 -96.88 -29.06 15.59
C ILE A 361 -96.50 -28.09 17.00
N ASP A 362 -95.64 -27.02 17.56
CA ASP A 362 -94.34 -25.97 17.63
C ASP A 362 -94.03 -24.96 19.01
N LEU A 363 -93.16 -23.89 19.54
CA LEU A 363 -91.78 -22.99 19.61
C LEU A 363 -91.44 -21.69 20.74
N SER A 364 -90.20 -21.00 21.14
CA SER A 364 -89.87 -19.62 22.04
C SER A 364 -88.38 -18.92 22.61
N GLY A 365 -88.10 -17.62 23.24
CA GLY A 365 -86.85 -16.95 24.11
C GLY A 365 -86.30 -15.31 24.39
N LEU A 366 -85.46 -14.71 25.44
CA LEU A 366 -84.71 -13.23 25.66
C LEU A 366 -83.81 -12.54 27.00
N SER A 367 -83.04 -11.29 27.12
CA SER A 367 -82.20 -10.52 28.34
C SER A 367 -81.48 -8.93 28.43
N VAL A 368 -80.76 -8.23 29.53
CA VAL A 368 -80.24 -6.66 29.80
C VAL A 368 -78.88 -5.99 30.70
N SER A 369 -78.71 -4.75 31.47
CA SER A 369 -77.45 -3.74 31.93
C SER A 369 -77.32 -2.76 33.35
N LEU A 370 -76.54 -1.67 33.96
CA LEU A 370 -75.36 -0.51 34.00
C LEU A 370 -75.05 0.45 35.40
N LEU A 371 -74.26 1.59 35.95
CA LEU A 371 -73.03 2.69 35.97
C LEU A 371 -72.65 3.75 37.32
N SER A 372 -71.65 4.81 37.52
CA SER A 372 -71.18 5.76 38.81
C SER A 372 -70.39 7.32 38.94
N SER A 373 -69.51 7.91 39.97
CA SER A 373 -69.18 9.44 40.58
C SER A 373 -67.75 10.20 41.24
N LYS A 374 -67.53 11.55 41.82
CA LYS A 374 -66.25 12.41 42.49
C LYS A 374 -66.25 13.93 43.33
N PRO A 375 -65.24 14.55 44.21
CA PRO A 375 -65.10 15.98 45.03
C PRO A 375 -63.69 16.91 45.49
N ASP A 376 -63.57 18.19 46.20
CA ASP A 376 -62.33 19.24 46.55
C ASP A 376 -62.24 20.52 47.72
N VAL A 377 -61.13 21.42 48.13
CA VAL A 377 -60.95 22.67 49.23
C VAL A 377 -59.63 23.77 49.53
N ASN A 378 -59.52 24.98 50.35
CA ASN A 378 -58.29 26.02 50.80
C ASN A 378 -58.29 27.37 51.91
N TYR A 379 -57.21 28.23 52.42
CA TYR A 379 -57.10 29.51 53.49
C TYR A 379 -55.79 30.61 53.84
N ASN A 380 -55.74 31.83 54.66
CA ASN A 380 -54.53 32.86 55.16
C ASN A 380 -54.54 34.25 56.20
N THR A 381 -53.44 35.06 56.72
CA THR A 381 -53.25 36.40 57.72
C THR A 381 -51.82 37.32 57.92
N SER A 382 -51.25 38.42 58.73
CA SER A 382 -51.32 39.73 59.73
C SER A 382 -49.89 40.47 60.32
N ASN A 383 -49.38 41.63 61.09
CA ASN A 383 -49.42 43.12 61.76
C ASN A 383 -48.04 43.74 62.56
N ALA A 384 -47.55 44.90 63.32
CA ALA A 384 -47.60 46.43 63.90
C ALA A 384 -46.29 47.03 64.83
N GLU A 385 -45.85 48.23 65.56
CA GLU A 385 -45.81 49.84 65.80
C GLU A 385 -44.84 50.60 67.02
N ASP A 386 -44.46 52.00 67.23
CA ASP A 386 -43.48 52.77 68.32
C ASP A 386 -43.29 54.45 68.64
N SER A 387 -42.54 55.15 69.68
CA SER A 387 -42.17 56.72 69.99
C SER A 387 -41.24 57.42 71.27
N SER A 388 -40.73 58.78 71.41
CA SER A 388 -39.98 59.57 72.64
C SER A 388 -39.49 61.21 72.75
N THR A 389 -38.93 61.92 73.89
CA THR A 389 -38.33 63.44 74.14
C THR A 389 -37.67 63.93 75.61
N GLU A 390 -37.09 65.11 76.25
CA GLU A 390 -36.43 66.59 76.26
C GLU A 390 -35.77 67.18 77.71
N CYS A 391 -35.21 68.36 78.33
CA CYS A 391 -34.60 69.87 78.31
C CYS A 391 -33.99 70.51 79.76
N SER A 392 -33.42 71.71 80.33
CA SER A 392 -32.63 73.12 80.27
C SER A 392 -32.33 73.95 81.72
N TYR A 393 -31.69 75.13 82.25
CA TYR A 393 -30.62 76.33 82.16
C TYR A 393 -30.36 77.39 83.48
N ALA A 394 -29.30 78.33 83.72
CA ALA A 394 -29.05 79.48 84.83
C ALA A 394 -27.77 80.60 84.88
N ASP A 395 -27.59 81.72 85.76
CA ASP A 395 -26.40 82.80 85.99
C ASP A 395 -26.33 83.98 87.20
N VAL A 396 -25.21 84.79 87.60
CA VAL A 396 -25.05 86.12 88.54
C VAL A 396 -23.62 86.92 88.91
N ASN A 397 -23.44 88.20 89.56
CA ASN A 397 -22.11 89.01 89.95
C ASN A 397 -21.92 90.33 91.01
N ILE A 398 -20.80 91.24 91.10
CA ILE A 398 -20.39 92.69 91.73
C ILE A 398 -19.23 93.20 92.87
N LEU A 399 -18.78 94.56 93.03
CA LEU A 399 -17.61 95.43 93.68
C LEU A 399 -16.19 94.84 93.73
N ASP A 400 -16.16 93.61 94.19
CA ASP A 400 -15.05 92.69 94.12
C ASP A 400 -14.28 92.86 92.77
N ASP A 401 -15.03 93.12 91.69
CA ASP A 401 -14.63 93.53 90.34
C ASP A 401 -13.38 94.42 90.21
N LYS A 402 -13.13 95.41 91.09
CA LYS A 402 -11.92 96.25 90.96
C LYS A 402 -10.64 95.58 91.47
N MET A 403 -10.72 94.78 92.53
CA MET A 403 -9.57 94.04 93.05
C MET A 403 -9.38 92.73 92.27
N ARG A 404 -10.49 92.11 91.84
CA ARG A 404 -10.50 91.17 90.72
C ARG A 404 -9.77 91.75 89.51
N LEU A 405 -9.97 93.02 89.12
CA LEU A 405 -9.37 93.58 87.90
C LEU A 405 -7.83 93.60 87.91
N LEU A 406 -7.20 94.00 89.01
CA LEU A 406 -5.73 94.06 89.09
C LEU A 406 -5.13 92.65 89.17
N ASN A 407 -5.71 91.77 90.00
CA ASN A 407 -5.30 90.37 90.03
C ASN A 407 -5.50 89.73 88.65
N THR A 408 -6.65 89.93 88.01
CA THR A 408 -6.94 89.55 86.62
C THR A 408 -5.89 90.06 85.64
N CYS A 409 -5.27 91.24 85.83
CA CYS A 409 -4.17 91.70 84.99
C CYS A 409 -2.84 90.96 85.25
N ILE A 410 -2.54 90.62 86.50
CA ILE A 410 -1.38 89.78 86.85
C ILE A 410 -1.63 88.34 86.35
N ASP A 411 -2.80 87.78 86.64
CA ASP A 411 -3.25 86.45 86.18
C ASP A 411 -3.28 86.37 84.66
N LYS A 412 -3.68 87.44 83.94
CA LYS A 412 -3.54 87.53 82.47
C LYS A 412 -2.08 87.46 82.02
N LEU A 413 -1.16 88.14 82.69
CA LEU A 413 0.27 88.09 82.34
C LEU A 413 0.91 86.74 82.71
N VAL A 414 0.51 86.12 83.82
CA VAL A 414 0.94 84.77 84.20
C VAL A 414 0.36 83.74 83.22
N ALA A 415 -0.93 83.80 82.91
CA ALA A 415 -1.58 82.95 81.91
C ALA A 415 -1.00 83.17 80.50
N GLN A 416 -0.60 84.40 80.14
CA GLN A 416 0.09 84.68 78.88
C GLN A 416 1.50 84.07 78.86
N ASN A 417 2.24 84.09 79.97
CA ASN A 417 3.55 83.42 80.07
C ASN A 417 3.42 81.88 80.09
N VAL A 418 2.43 81.34 80.77
CA VAL A 418 2.09 79.90 80.72
C VAL A 418 1.69 79.51 79.31
N LYS A 419 0.85 80.31 78.64
CA LYS A 419 0.46 80.10 77.24
C LYS A 419 1.68 80.17 76.31
N LEU A 420 2.55 81.17 76.43
CA LEU A 420 3.76 81.25 75.59
C LEU A 420 4.71 80.06 75.81
N ARG A 421 4.74 79.48 77.02
CA ARG A 421 5.45 78.22 77.27
C ARG A 421 4.76 77.03 76.61
N SER A 422 3.43 76.87 76.74
CA SER A 422 2.71 75.77 76.08
C SER A 422 2.73 75.89 74.55
N ASP A 423 2.67 77.10 74.01
CA ASP A 423 2.77 77.38 72.57
C ASP A 423 4.18 77.03 72.05
N LEU A 424 5.23 77.35 72.80
CA LEU A 424 6.62 76.98 72.46
C LEU A 424 6.91 75.48 72.64
N GLU A 425 6.35 74.84 73.66
CA GLU A 425 6.44 73.40 73.88
C GLU A 425 5.65 72.61 72.81
N TYR A 426 4.51 73.15 72.37
CA TYR A 426 3.76 72.67 71.22
C TYR A 426 4.54 72.84 69.92
N VAL A 427 5.17 73.99 69.67
CA VAL A 427 6.03 74.20 68.49
C VAL A 427 7.24 73.26 68.49
N ASN A 428 7.91 73.06 69.62
CA ASN A 428 9.01 72.09 69.74
C ASN A 428 8.53 70.65 69.49
N SER A 429 7.36 70.28 70.02
CA SER A 429 6.74 68.97 69.76
C SER A 429 6.36 68.80 68.28
N ASN A 430 5.87 69.86 67.64
CA ASN A 430 5.52 69.85 66.23
C ASN A 430 6.74 69.82 65.31
N ASN A 431 7.82 70.52 65.65
CA ASN A 431 9.11 70.43 64.95
C ASN A 431 9.68 69.01 65.03
N LYS A 432 9.69 68.40 66.22
CA LYS A 432 10.10 66.99 66.36
C LYS A 432 9.21 66.05 65.52
N ASN A 433 7.90 66.26 65.50
CA ASN A 433 6.98 65.51 64.63
C ASN A 433 7.21 65.77 63.13
N LEU A 434 7.85 66.87 62.74
CA LEU A 434 8.26 67.14 61.36
C LEU A 434 9.61 66.49 61.05
N ASP A 435 10.57 66.50 61.98
CA ASP A 435 11.84 65.76 61.85
C ASP A 435 11.58 64.25 61.74
N ASP A 436 10.72 63.69 62.60
CA ASP A 436 10.30 62.28 62.58
C ASP A 436 9.55 61.92 61.28
N LYS A 437 8.93 62.88 60.59
CA LYS A 437 8.32 62.68 59.26
C LYS A 437 9.36 62.80 58.15
N PHE A 438 10.28 63.76 58.25
CA PHE A 438 11.35 63.99 57.27
C PHE A 438 12.28 62.77 57.20
N ASN A 439 12.66 62.21 58.35
CA ASN A 439 13.46 60.97 58.42
C ASN A 439 12.74 59.78 57.77
N LYS A 440 11.43 59.61 57.99
CA LYS A 440 10.64 58.55 57.34
C LYS A 440 10.51 58.75 55.82
N LEU A 441 10.39 59.98 55.35
CA LEU A 441 10.42 60.30 53.92
C LEU A 441 11.81 60.08 53.30
N LEU A 442 12.89 60.24 54.08
CA LEU A 442 14.26 59.93 53.66
C LEU A 442 14.46 58.40 53.56
N GLU A 443 13.99 57.64 54.54
CA GLU A 443 13.96 56.16 54.50
C GLU A 443 13.13 55.63 53.32
N GLU A 444 11.94 56.17 53.09
CA GLU A 444 11.09 55.80 51.96
C GLU A 444 11.71 56.17 50.62
N LYS A 445 12.33 57.37 50.50
CA LYS A 445 13.12 57.74 49.32
C LYS A 445 14.22 56.71 49.07
N SER A 446 15.01 56.35 50.09
CA SER A 446 16.08 55.35 49.94
C SER A 446 15.56 53.95 49.59
N ARG A 447 14.35 53.59 50.04
CA ARG A 447 13.66 52.35 49.63
C ARG A 447 13.31 52.39 48.15
N LEU A 448 12.67 53.46 47.69
CA LEU A 448 12.30 53.67 46.28
C LEU A 448 13.53 53.76 45.34
N GLU A 449 14.64 54.34 45.80
CA GLU A 449 15.93 54.35 45.08
C GLU A 449 16.61 52.95 45.03
N ASN A 450 16.25 52.02 45.92
CA ASN A 450 16.66 50.62 45.82
C ASN A 450 15.74 49.85 44.86
N GLU A 451 14.43 49.97 45.03
CA GLU A 451 13.42 49.36 44.15
C GLU A 451 13.66 49.75 42.67
N LEU A 452 13.90 51.04 42.38
CA LEU A 452 14.24 51.53 41.04
C LEU A 452 15.56 50.96 40.49
N ARG A 453 16.55 50.70 41.35
CA ARG A 453 17.82 50.06 40.96
C ARG A 453 17.68 48.55 40.77
N GLU A 454 16.66 47.92 41.32
CA GLU A 454 16.36 46.51 41.06
C GLU A 454 15.59 46.36 39.75
N VAL A 455 14.53 47.15 39.53
CA VAL A 455 13.77 47.19 38.26
C VAL A 455 14.68 47.44 37.05
N LYS A 456 15.65 48.35 37.14
CA LYS A 456 16.62 48.58 36.05
C LYS A 456 17.49 47.38 35.72
N ARG A 457 17.88 46.57 36.71
CA ARG A 457 18.65 45.34 36.47
C ARG A 457 17.77 44.24 35.86
N GLU A 458 16.49 44.21 36.22
CA GLU A 458 15.53 43.31 35.57
C GLU A 458 15.28 43.72 34.12
N GLU A 459 15.19 45.02 33.82
CA GLU A 459 15.11 45.57 32.46
C GLU A 459 16.34 45.18 31.61
N GLU A 460 17.56 45.34 32.15
CA GLU A 460 18.81 44.92 31.50
C GLU A 460 18.82 43.42 31.17
N ILE A 461 18.42 42.56 32.13
CA ILE A 461 18.35 41.10 31.94
C ILE A 461 17.29 40.73 30.89
N ILE A 462 16.09 41.33 30.95
CA ILE A 462 15.01 41.09 29.98
C ILE A 462 15.42 41.52 28.57
N GLN A 463 16.19 42.62 28.44
CA GLN A 463 16.71 43.08 27.15
C GLN A 463 17.80 42.12 26.61
N GLU A 464 18.66 41.57 27.47
CA GLU A 464 19.62 40.53 27.08
C GLU A 464 18.91 39.25 26.62
N GLU A 465 17.91 38.78 27.37
CA GLU A 465 17.08 37.63 26.97
C GLU A 465 16.35 37.88 25.64
N LEU A 466 15.76 39.08 25.44
CA LEU A 466 15.09 39.45 24.21
C LEU A 466 16.03 39.42 23.00
N ASN A 467 17.27 39.90 23.14
CA ASN A 467 18.26 39.87 22.09
C ASN A 467 18.77 38.44 21.80
N ASN A 468 18.97 37.63 22.84
CA ASN A 468 19.25 36.20 22.67
C ASN A 468 18.11 35.46 21.95
N LYS A 469 16.84 35.80 22.24
CA LYS A 469 15.67 35.23 21.54
C LYS A 469 15.55 35.70 20.10
N ARG A 470 15.89 36.96 19.79
CA ARG A 470 15.98 37.48 18.41
C ARG A 470 17.04 36.71 17.59
N LEU A 471 18.22 36.47 18.18
CA LEU A 471 19.28 35.70 17.52
C LEU A 471 18.86 34.24 17.26
N GLN A 472 18.23 33.59 18.23
CA GLN A 472 17.65 32.24 18.08
C GLN A 472 16.57 32.19 16.97
N LEU A 473 15.69 33.19 16.90
CA LEU A 473 14.68 33.31 15.85
C LEU A 473 15.29 33.54 14.46
N SER A 474 16.35 34.35 14.36
CA SER A 474 17.06 34.59 13.09
C SER A 474 17.71 33.30 12.55
N ALA A 475 18.41 32.56 13.42
CA ALA A 475 19.01 31.27 13.07
C ALA A 475 17.97 30.22 12.67
N LEU A 476 16.84 30.15 13.39
CA LEU A 476 15.72 29.27 13.04
C LEU A 476 15.06 29.66 11.71
N LYS A 477 14.87 30.96 11.45
CA LYS A 477 14.33 31.48 10.18
C LYS A 477 15.22 31.07 9.01
N SER A 478 16.52 31.35 9.10
CA SER A 478 17.52 30.96 8.09
C SER A 478 17.49 29.45 7.81
N ARG A 479 17.43 28.60 8.85
CA ARG A 479 17.36 27.13 8.67
C ARG A 479 16.06 26.65 8.03
N VAL A 480 14.95 27.35 8.21
CA VAL A 480 13.65 27.03 7.57
C VAL A 480 13.61 27.53 6.12
N GLU A 481 14.09 28.74 5.87
CA GLU A 481 14.09 29.36 4.52
C GLU A 481 15.16 28.78 3.59
N GLY A 482 16.27 28.27 4.13
CA GLY A 482 17.25 27.47 3.40
C GLY A 482 16.81 26.01 3.26
N ASN A 483 17.23 25.17 4.20
CA ASN A 483 17.15 23.71 4.08
C ASN A 483 15.70 23.22 3.87
N VAL A 484 14.77 23.60 4.75
CA VAL A 484 13.40 23.04 4.72
C VAL A 484 12.64 23.47 3.46
N ALA A 485 12.83 24.71 2.99
CA ALA A 485 12.24 25.17 1.73
C ALA A 485 12.81 24.42 0.52
N TRP A 486 14.12 24.15 0.51
CA TRP A 486 14.79 23.38 -0.55
C TRP A 486 14.34 21.90 -0.56
N ASP A 487 14.29 21.25 0.61
CA ASP A 487 13.78 19.88 0.77
C ASP A 487 12.33 19.76 0.27
N VAL A 488 11.47 20.72 0.67
CA VAL A 488 10.07 20.79 0.20
C VAL A 488 9.99 21.03 -1.31
N SER A 489 10.94 21.75 -1.91
CA SER A 489 11.02 21.93 -3.36
C SER A 489 11.40 20.63 -4.08
N GLN A 490 12.41 19.89 -3.59
CA GLN A 490 12.77 18.58 -4.13
C GLN A 490 11.64 17.55 -3.98
N LEU A 491 10.97 17.52 -2.82
CA LEU A 491 9.83 16.62 -2.58
C LEU A 491 8.62 16.96 -3.47
N LYS A 492 8.41 18.24 -3.82
CA LYS A 492 7.42 18.63 -4.85
C LYS A 492 7.83 18.13 -6.24
N GLN A 493 9.09 18.33 -6.63
CA GLN A 493 9.59 17.90 -7.95
C GLN A 493 9.50 16.39 -8.15
N THR A 494 9.89 15.60 -7.15
CA THR A 494 9.78 14.13 -7.19
C THR A 494 8.33 13.64 -7.14
N ASN A 495 7.44 14.30 -6.40
CA ASN A 495 6.00 13.98 -6.42
C ASN A 495 5.37 14.26 -7.81
N GLU A 496 5.69 15.38 -8.44
CA GLU A 496 5.27 15.63 -9.83
C GLU A 496 5.91 14.68 -10.86
N GLU A 497 7.08 14.10 -10.58
CA GLU A 497 7.67 12.99 -11.37
C GLU A 497 6.86 11.70 -11.22
N LEU A 498 6.54 11.32 -9.98
CA LEU A 498 5.75 10.13 -9.67
C LEU A 498 4.35 10.23 -10.25
N LYS A 499 3.67 11.39 -10.18
CA LYS A 499 2.40 11.64 -10.87
C LYS A 499 2.50 11.48 -12.40
N ARG A 500 3.54 12.06 -13.01
CA ARG A 500 3.80 11.92 -14.46
C ARG A 500 4.08 10.47 -14.87
N ASN A 501 4.60 9.64 -13.98
CA ASN A 501 4.84 8.22 -14.25
C ASN A 501 3.61 7.36 -13.97
N LEU A 502 2.84 7.65 -12.91
CA LEU A 502 1.54 7.03 -12.65
C LEU A 502 0.59 7.21 -13.84
N ALA A 503 0.42 8.44 -14.34
CA ALA A 503 -0.43 8.71 -15.50
C ALA A 503 -0.01 7.95 -16.77
N LYS A 504 1.29 7.65 -16.95
CA LYS A 504 1.78 6.79 -18.05
C LYS A 504 1.36 5.34 -17.84
N GLU A 505 1.53 4.78 -16.65
CA GLU A 505 1.10 3.40 -16.36
C GLU A 505 -0.43 3.26 -16.38
N GLU A 506 -1.19 4.25 -15.91
CA GLU A 506 -2.65 4.30 -16.08
C GLU A 506 -3.05 4.25 -17.56
N SER A 507 -2.40 5.03 -18.42
CA SER A 507 -2.66 5.01 -19.87
C SER A 507 -2.33 3.66 -20.52
N LYS A 508 -1.23 3.01 -20.10
CA LYS A 508 -0.87 1.66 -20.54
C LYS A 508 -1.91 0.63 -20.08
N CYS A 509 -2.27 0.65 -18.80
CA CYS A 509 -3.30 -0.22 -18.24
C CYS A 509 -4.63 -0.07 -18.97
N GLU A 510 -5.01 1.14 -19.38
CA GLU A 510 -6.21 1.37 -20.18
C GLU A 510 -6.10 0.79 -21.60
N THR A 511 -4.95 0.95 -22.28
CA THR A 511 -4.72 0.28 -23.57
C THR A 511 -4.73 -1.26 -23.45
N LEU A 512 -4.22 -1.81 -22.34
CA LEU A 512 -4.26 -3.25 -22.06
C LEU A 512 -5.69 -3.75 -21.78
N LYS A 513 -6.51 -3.01 -21.02
CA LYS A 513 -7.94 -3.32 -20.86
C LYS A 513 -8.66 -3.35 -22.21
N GLN A 514 -8.38 -2.39 -23.09
CA GLN A 514 -8.97 -2.34 -24.44
C GLN A 514 -8.54 -3.54 -25.30
N GLN A 515 -7.27 -3.96 -25.23
CA GLN A 515 -6.79 -5.19 -25.88
C GLN A 515 -7.45 -6.45 -25.30
N ILE A 516 -7.59 -6.54 -23.98
CA ILE A 516 -8.29 -7.67 -23.32
C ILE A 516 -9.76 -7.71 -23.76
N ALA A 517 -10.46 -6.59 -23.78
CA ALA A 517 -11.86 -6.53 -24.25
C ALA A 517 -12.01 -6.98 -25.71
N GLN A 518 -11.09 -6.56 -26.60
CA GLN A 518 -11.06 -7.05 -27.99
C GLN A 518 -10.80 -8.56 -28.08
N LEU A 519 -9.90 -9.09 -27.26
CA LEU A 519 -9.62 -10.53 -27.20
C LEU A 519 -10.81 -11.33 -26.64
N THR A 520 -11.55 -10.80 -25.67
CA THR A 520 -12.78 -11.41 -25.15
C THR A 520 -13.83 -11.53 -26.25
N VAL A 521 -14.11 -10.46 -27.01
CA VAL A 521 -15.07 -10.49 -28.13
C VAL A 521 -14.65 -11.53 -29.18
N VAL A 522 -13.37 -11.55 -29.57
CA VAL A 522 -12.83 -12.55 -30.51
C VAL A 522 -12.92 -13.98 -29.96
N ASN A 523 -12.91 -14.17 -28.64
CA ASN A 523 -13.12 -15.49 -28.04
C ASN A 523 -14.61 -15.88 -28.01
N GLU A 524 -15.51 -14.95 -27.71
CA GLU A 524 -16.96 -15.16 -27.76
C GLU A 524 -17.42 -15.52 -29.18
N GLU A 525 -16.89 -14.86 -30.21
CA GLU A 525 -17.10 -15.22 -31.63
C GLU A 525 -16.64 -16.66 -31.93
N ARG A 526 -15.49 -17.07 -31.39
CA ARG A 526 -14.96 -18.45 -31.54
C ARG A 526 -15.83 -19.47 -30.82
N ASP A 527 -16.25 -19.18 -29.58
CA ASP A 527 -17.13 -20.07 -28.81
C ASP A 527 -18.51 -20.19 -29.46
N LEU A 528 -19.03 -19.13 -30.07
CA LEU A 528 -20.22 -19.18 -30.93
C LEU A 528 -19.99 -20.07 -32.16
N LYS A 529 -18.83 -19.97 -32.84
CA LYS A 529 -18.56 -20.85 -33.98
C LYS A 529 -18.29 -22.31 -33.58
N ILE A 530 -17.69 -22.56 -32.42
CA ILE A 530 -17.52 -23.90 -31.84
C ILE A 530 -18.89 -24.50 -31.51
N LYS A 531 -19.84 -23.73 -30.95
CA LYS A 531 -21.23 -24.18 -30.74
C LYS A 531 -21.91 -24.54 -32.05
N GLN A 532 -21.87 -23.67 -33.06
CA GLN A 532 -22.41 -23.97 -34.40
C GLN A 532 -21.82 -25.27 -34.97
N LEU A 533 -20.49 -25.42 -34.98
CA LEU A 533 -19.84 -26.63 -35.49
C LEU A 533 -20.19 -27.88 -34.67
N THR A 534 -20.39 -27.75 -33.36
CA THR A 534 -20.84 -28.85 -32.49
C THR A 534 -22.29 -29.24 -32.79
N ASP A 535 -23.16 -28.28 -33.09
CA ASP A 535 -24.55 -28.52 -33.49
C ASP A 535 -24.63 -29.13 -34.91
N GLU A 536 -23.81 -28.66 -35.85
CA GLU A 536 -23.59 -29.25 -37.18
C GLU A 536 -23.13 -30.72 -37.05
N ILE A 537 -22.11 -31.00 -36.22
CA ILE A 537 -21.63 -32.37 -35.94
C ILE A 537 -22.73 -33.22 -35.29
N ARG A 538 -23.55 -32.66 -34.39
CA ARG A 538 -24.66 -33.40 -33.76
C ARG A 538 -25.75 -33.76 -34.78
N ALA A 539 -26.08 -32.83 -35.67
CA ALA A 539 -27.03 -33.07 -36.77
C ALA A 539 -26.50 -34.13 -37.75
N VAL A 540 -25.22 -34.06 -38.15
CA VAL A 540 -24.57 -35.10 -38.97
C VAL A 540 -24.56 -36.45 -38.23
N SER A 541 -24.27 -36.47 -36.93
CA SER A 541 -24.30 -37.70 -36.12
C SER A 541 -25.70 -38.32 -36.04
N ALA A 542 -26.75 -37.50 -35.91
CA ALA A 542 -28.13 -37.95 -35.94
C ALA A 542 -28.53 -38.46 -37.34
N ALA A 543 -28.07 -37.81 -38.42
CA ALA A 543 -28.26 -38.29 -39.78
C ALA A 543 -27.54 -39.63 -40.03
N VAL A 544 -26.30 -39.79 -39.55
CA VAL A 544 -25.55 -41.05 -39.61
C VAL A 544 -26.23 -42.14 -38.79
N ALA A 545 -26.79 -41.83 -37.61
CA ALA A 545 -27.59 -42.78 -36.84
C ALA A 545 -28.88 -43.18 -37.55
N SER A 546 -29.56 -42.24 -38.21
CA SER A 546 -30.74 -42.50 -39.06
C SER A 546 -30.39 -43.38 -40.26
N VAL A 547 -29.31 -43.08 -40.97
CA VAL A 547 -28.78 -43.89 -42.08
C VAL A 547 -28.35 -45.27 -41.59
N LYS A 548 -27.72 -45.39 -40.42
CA LYS A 548 -27.36 -46.68 -39.80
C LYS A 548 -28.61 -47.49 -39.43
N ASN A 549 -29.65 -46.86 -38.88
CA ASN A 549 -30.92 -47.53 -38.58
C ASN A 549 -31.68 -47.93 -39.85
N ASN A 550 -31.60 -47.15 -40.93
CA ASN A 550 -32.16 -47.51 -42.23
C ASN A 550 -31.33 -48.62 -42.91
N PHE A 551 -30.01 -48.61 -42.75
CA PHE A 551 -29.13 -49.72 -43.17
C PHE A 551 -29.42 -50.98 -42.36
N ILE A 552 -29.65 -50.90 -41.05
CA ILE A 552 -30.08 -52.03 -40.21
C ILE A 552 -31.47 -52.52 -40.63
N LYS A 553 -32.41 -51.64 -41.02
CA LYS A 553 -33.69 -52.07 -41.61
C LYS A 553 -33.51 -52.75 -42.96
N VAL A 554 -32.67 -52.22 -43.85
CA VAL A 554 -32.35 -52.82 -45.15
C VAL A 554 -31.62 -54.15 -44.98
N GLU A 555 -30.70 -54.26 -44.02
CA GLU A 555 -29.98 -55.49 -43.73
C GLU A 555 -30.86 -56.50 -42.98
N MET A 556 -31.78 -56.07 -42.11
CA MET A 556 -32.81 -56.95 -41.54
C MET A 556 -33.81 -57.42 -42.59
N GLU A 557 -34.23 -56.57 -43.51
CA GLU A 557 -35.13 -56.97 -44.60
C GLU A 557 -34.38 -57.75 -45.69
N LYS A 558 -33.07 -57.56 -45.86
CA LYS A 558 -32.17 -58.43 -46.62
C LYS A 558 -31.91 -59.76 -45.92
N ILE A 559 -31.88 -59.80 -44.59
CA ILE A 559 -31.90 -61.05 -43.80
C ILE A 559 -33.29 -61.71 -43.88
N ARG A 560 -34.38 -60.94 -44.02
CA ARG A 560 -35.74 -61.44 -44.18
C ARG A 560 -36.00 -61.97 -45.59
N LEU A 561 -35.46 -61.31 -46.61
CA LEU A 561 -35.38 -61.76 -47.98
C LEU A 561 -34.42 -62.94 -48.10
N ALA A 562 -33.27 -62.94 -47.44
CA ALA A 562 -32.38 -64.10 -47.35
C ALA A 562 -32.98 -65.24 -46.50
N LYS A 563 -33.95 -64.96 -45.62
CA LYS A 563 -34.71 -65.97 -44.87
C LYS A 563 -35.88 -66.51 -45.69
N ALA A 564 -36.54 -65.69 -46.49
CA ALA A 564 -37.53 -66.12 -47.48
C ALA A 564 -36.87 -66.90 -48.63
N GLU A 565 -35.70 -66.43 -49.10
CA GLU A 565 -34.79 -67.20 -49.92
C GLU A 565 -34.34 -68.45 -49.18
N SER A 566 -34.02 -68.43 -47.87
CA SER A 566 -33.66 -69.62 -47.06
C SER A 566 -34.82 -70.61 -46.88
N ASP A 567 -36.07 -70.16 -46.92
CA ASP A 567 -37.25 -71.01 -46.86
C ASP A 567 -37.53 -71.61 -48.26
N LEU A 568 -37.39 -70.81 -49.32
CA LEU A 568 -37.21 -71.31 -50.69
C LEU A 568 -35.93 -72.17 -50.84
N LEU A 569 -34.92 -72.00 -49.99
CA LEU A 569 -33.69 -72.79 -49.94
C LEU A 569 -33.83 -74.02 -49.04
N LYS A 570 -34.88 -74.16 -48.24
CA LYS A 570 -35.24 -75.44 -47.61
C LYS A 570 -36.02 -76.31 -48.60
N GLU A 571 -36.64 -75.70 -49.60
CA GLU A 571 -37.15 -76.35 -50.80
C GLU A 571 -36.03 -76.66 -51.82
N LYS A 572 -35.04 -75.75 -51.98
CA LYS A 572 -33.89 -75.92 -52.90
C LYS A 572 -32.73 -76.75 -52.32
N GLU A 573 -32.53 -76.74 -51.01
CA GLU A 573 -31.41 -77.40 -50.32
C GLU A 573 -31.85 -78.16 -49.03
N ALA A 574 -31.91 -79.49 -48.96
CA ALA A 574 -31.69 -80.58 -49.92
C ALA A 574 -30.27 -80.75 -50.52
N PHE A 575 -29.43 -79.71 -50.56
CA PHE A 575 -28.44 -79.59 -51.64
C PHE A 575 -27.30 -78.59 -51.37
N MET A 576 -26.76 -78.48 -50.15
CA MET A 576 -25.31 -78.34 -49.87
C MET A 576 -25.05 -78.07 -48.37
N LYS A 577 -23.76 -78.00 -48.03
CA LYS A 577 -23.20 -77.49 -46.78
C LYS A 577 -21.97 -76.64 -47.11
N GLN A 578 -21.50 -75.93 -46.09
CA GLN A 578 -20.17 -75.32 -45.95
C GLN A 578 -19.96 -74.00 -46.70
N GLU A 579 -19.65 -72.87 -46.06
CA GLU A 579 -18.83 -72.65 -44.83
C GLU A 579 -17.33 -72.92 -45.06
N THR A 580 -16.81 -72.49 -46.22
CA THR A 580 -15.36 -72.36 -46.48
C THR A 580 -14.93 -70.99 -47.03
N VAL A 581 -15.88 -70.11 -47.40
CA VAL A 581 -15.58 -68.77 -47.94
C VAL A 581 -14.92 -67.85 -46.89
N PHE A 582 -15.47 -67.83 -45.67
CA PHE A 582 -15.05 -66.93 -44.58
C PHE A 582 -13.57 -67.01 -44.15
N ARG A 583 -12.78 -67.97 -44.62
CA ARG A 583 -11.36 -68.07 -44.22
C ARG A 583 -10.42 -67.32 -45.16
N ASN A 584 -10.67 -67.34 -46.47
CA ASN A 584 -9.82 -66.63 -47.43
C ASN A 584 -10.16 -65.14 -47.48
N GLU A 585 -11.42 -64.80 -47.18
CA GLU A 585 -11.90 -63.41 -47.08
C GLU A 585 -11.27 -62.67 -45.88
N ILE A 586 -11.00 -63.38 -44.78
CA ILE A 586 -10.25 -62.88 -43.63
C ILE A 586 -8.80 -62.55 -44.00
N ASP A 587 -8.13 -63.37 -44.81
CA ASP A 587 -6.72 -63.13 -45.17
C ASP A 587 -6.58 -61.97 -46.17
N THR A 588 -7.54 -61.76 -47.07
CA THR A 588 -7.60 -60.54 -47.90
C THR A 588 -7.92 -59.30 -47.07
N LEU A 589 -8.84 -59.38 -46.10
CA LEU A 589 -9.12 -58.27 -45.17
C LEU A 589 -7.93 -57.94 -44.26
N HIS A 590 -7.08 -58.91 -43.92
CA HIS A 590 -5.81 -58.66 -43.25
C HIS A 590 -4.82 -57.91 -44.15
N GLN A 591 -4.75 -58.25 -45.43
CA GLN A 591 -3.88 -57.55 -46.39
C GLN A 591 -4.35 -56.10 -46.64
N GLU A 592 -5.66 -55.88 -46.77
CA GLU A 592 -6.24 -54.52 -46.85
C GLU A 592 -6.06 -53.74 -45.54
N ARG A 593 -6.21 -54.38 -44.37
CA ARG A 593 -5.91 -53.77 -43.06
C ARG A 593 -4.47 -53.28 -42.99
N ASP A 594 -3.51 -54.08 -43.45
CA ASP A 594 -2.09 -53.72 -43.35
C ASP A 594 -1.71 -52.64 -44.37
N GLU A 595 -2.32 -52.63 -45.55
CA GLU A 595 -2.14 -51.53 -46.51
C GLU A 595 -2.81 -50.22 -46.02
N LEU A 596 -3.99 -50.29 -45.40
CA LEU A 596 -4.63 -49.15 -44.73
C LEU A 596 -3.83 -48.68 -43.51
N THR A 597 -3.22 -49.59 -42.76
CA THR A 597 -2.33 -49.26 -41.63
C THR A 597 -1.06 -48.57 -42.14
N HIS A 598 -0.52 -48.97 -43.29
CA HIS A 598 0.62 -48.30 -43.91
C HIS A 598 0.26 -46.91 -44.48
N LYS A 599 -0.96 -46.75 -45.02
CA LYS A 599 -1.51 -45.45 -45.44
C LYS A 599 -1.73 -44.52 -44.24
N LEU A 600 -2.30 -45.03 -43.14
CA LEU A 600 -2.49 -44.31 -41.88
C LEU A 600 -1.16 -43.93 -41.22
N SER A 601 -0.16 -44.82 -41.25
CA SER A 601 1.21 -44.56 -40.78
C SER A 601 1.87 -43.41 -41.53
N ASN A 602 1.55 -43.22 -42.82
CA ASN A 602 2.10 -42.13 -43.63
C ASN A 602 1.35 -40.81 -43.45
N THR A 603 0.01 -40.81 -43.32
CA THR A 603 -0.77 -39.58 -43.08
C THR A 603 -0.59 -39.04 -41.66
N VAL A 604 -0.50 -39.90 -40.64
CA VAL A 604 -0.26 -39.48 -39.24
C VAL A 604 1.14 -38.88 -39.05
N LYS A 605 2.15 -39.32 -39.82
CA LYS A 605 3.55 -38.85 -39.69
C LYS A 605 3.86 -37.52 -40.36
N ASN A 606 3.06 -37.09 -41.35
CA ASN A 606 3.31 -35.81 -42.03
C ASN A 606 2.47 -34.69 -41.42
N ASP A 607 1.15 -34.72 -41.59
CA ASP A 607 0.33 -33.51 -41.39
C ASP A 607 0.21 -33.10 -39.91
N ASN A 608 -0.10 -34.06 -39.02
CA ASN A 608 -0.20 -33.80 -37.58
C ASN A 608 1.18 -33.50 -36.97
N GLN A 609 2.22 -34.22 -37.38
CA GLN A 609 3.56 -34.02 -36.82
C GLN A 609 4.21 -32.72 -37.30
N GLU A 610 3.94 -32.26 -38.54
CA GLU A 610 4.47 -30.98 -39.00
C GLU A 610 3.78 -29.78 -38.32
N VAL A 611 2.45 -29.81 -38.17
CA VAL A 611 1.71 -28.74 -37.46
C VAL A 611 2.09 -28.71 -35.98
N LEU A 612 2.12 -29.86 -35.30
CA LEU A 612 2.55 -29.94 -33.90
C LEU A 612 4.02 -29.50 -33.75
N SER A 613 4.91 -29.90 -34.66
CA SER A 613 6.31 -29.46 -34.64
C SER A 613 6.47 -27.98 -34.98
N LYS A 614 5.59 -27.37 -35.79
CA LYS A 614 5.57 -25.93 -36.06
C LYS A 614 5.13 -25.15 -34.81
N LEU A 615 4.06 -25.60 -34.14
CA LEU A 615 3.58 -24.99 -32.90
C LEU A 615 4.61 -25.15 -31.77
N LEU A 616 5.15 -26.35 -31.58
CA LEU A 616 6.15 -26.63 -30.55
C LEU A 616 7.47 -25.88 -30.80
N ARG A 617 7.93 -25.77 -32.06
CA ARG A 617 9.08 -24.91 -32.42
C ARG A 617 8.79 -23.42 -32.28
N LYS A 618 7.53 -22.98 -32.24
CA LYS A 618 7.16 -21.62 -31.84
C LYS A 618 7.23 -21.47 -30.33
N VAL A 619 6.54 -22.31 -29.56
CA VAL A 619 6.54 -22.28 -28.08
C VAL A 619 7.97 -22.38 -27.51
N ILE A 620 8.82 -23.26 -28.05
CA ILE A 620 10.23 -23.38 -27.65
C ILE A 620 11.02 -22.10 -27.99
N ARG A 621 10.75 -21.45 -29.13
CA ARG A 621 11.42 -20.20 -29.50
C ARG A 621 11.00 -19.05 -28.59
N ASP A 622 9.70 -18.91 -28.38
CA ASP A 622 9.11 -17.88 -27.53
C ASP A 622 9.62 -18.04 -26.07
N LYS A 623 9.66 -19.27 -25.55
CA LYS A 623 10.26 -19.57 -24.23
C LYS A 623 11.78 -19.44 -24.18
N ASN A 624 12.52 -19.68 -25.25
CA ASN A 624 13.96 -19.45 -25.27
C ASN A 624 14.31 -17.96 -25.28
N GLU A 625 13.53 -17.11 -25.96
CA GLU A 625 13.69 -15.65 -25.89
C GLU A 625 13.25 -15.10 -24.51
N GLU A 626 12.23 -15.68 -23.87
CA GLU A 626 11.87 -15.40 -22.48
C GLU A 626 13.02 -15.76 -21.50
N ILE A 627 13.57 -16.97 -21.59
CA ILE A 627 14.72 -17.43 -20.80
C ILE A 627 15.95 -16.53 -21.03
N LYS A 628 16.19 -16.11 -22.27
CA LYS A 628 17.28 -15.19 -22.65
C LYS A 628 17.07 -13.79 -22.08
N CYS A 629 15.85 -13.26 -22.09
CA CYS A 629 15.51 -11.98 -21.45
C CYS A 629 15.66 -12.05 -19.93
N LEU A 630 15.14 -13.11 -19.29
CA LEU A 630 15.32 -13.35 -17.86
C LEU A 630 16.80 -13.55 -17.48
N SER A 631 17.58 -14.23 -18.31
CA SER A 631 19.03 -14.38 -18.13
C SER A 631 19.78 -13.05 -18.26
N GLN A 632 19.32 -12.14 -19.11
CA GLN A 632 19.88 -10.80 -19.26
C GLN A 632 19.47 -9.88 -18.10
N GLN A 633 18.26 -10.04 -17.55
CA GLN A 633 17.84 -9.37 -16.31
C GLN A 633 18.64 -9.86 -15.11
N LEU A 634 18.82 -11.18 -14.95
CA LEU A 634 19.69 -11.79 -13.94
C LEU A 634 21.11 -11.23 -14.04
N ARG A 635 21.69 -11.21 -15.25
CA ARG A 635 23.05 -10.66 -15.44
C ARG A 635 23.12 -9.17 -15.11
N SER A 636 22.10 -8.38 -15.46
CA SER A 636 22.00 -6.96 -15.05
C SER A 636 21.87 -6.79 -13.53
N ILE A 637 21.33 -7.77 -12.81
CA ILE A 637 21.29 -7.78 -11.34
C ILE A 637 22.65 -8.22 -10.78
N GLU A 638 23.31 -9.23 -11.34
CA GLU A 638 24.67 -9.64 -11.00
C GLU A 638 25.69 -8.51 -11.22
N ASP A 639 25.58 -7.76 -12.32
CA ASP A 639 26.40 -6.57 -12.61
C ASP A 639 26.17 -5.44 -11.60
N LYS A 640 24.94 -5.29 -11.08
CA LYS A 640 24.58 -4.31 -10.04
C LYS A 640 24.97 -4.75 -8.62
N LEU A 641 25.08 -6.06 -8.37
CA LEU A 641 25.56 -6.64 -7.12
C LEU A 641 27.09 -6.75 -7.06
N SER A 642 27.76 -6.90 -8.21
CA SER A 642 29.21 -6.98 -8.33
C SER A 642 30.01 -5.83 -7.66
N PRO A 643 29.56 -4.55 -7.63
CA PRO A 643 30.24 -3.50 -6.85
C PRO A 643 29.90 -3.52 -5.35
N LEU A 644 28.90 -4.28 -4.90
CA LEU A 644 28.50 -4.39 -3.48
C LEU A 644 29.21 -5.53 -2.75
N CYS A 645 29.82 -6.48 -3.48
CA CYS A 645 30.73 -7.47 -2.91
C CYS A 645 32.18 -6.95 -2.99
N PRO A 646 32.86 -6.66 -1.86
CA PRO A 646 34.26 -6.25 -1.90
C PRO A 646 35.13 -7.40 -2.42
N LYS A 647 35.99 -7.12 -3.40
CA LYS A 647 36.95 -8.08 -3.94
C LYS A 647 38.13 -8.29 -2.97
N SER A 648 37.88 -8.98 -1.86
CA SER A 648 38.94 -9.49 -0.99
C SER A 648 39.74 -10.56 -1.73
N ASN A 649 41.03 -10.32 -1.91
CA ASN A 649 41.90 -11.24 -2.64
C ASN A 649 42.10 -12.56 -1.88
N GLY A 650 41.74 -13.69 -2.50
CA GLY A 650 42.34 -15.00 -2.20
C GLY A 650 42.08 -15.60 -0.82
N GLY A 651 40.89 -15.40 -0.23
CA GLY A 651 40.43 -16.14 0.95
C GLY A 651 39.26 -17.06 0.60
N ASP A 652 39.27 -18.31 1.10
CA ASP A 652 38.27 -19.31 0.74
C ASP A 652 36.86 -18.99 1.27
N VAL A 653 35.96 -18.64 0.36
CA VAL A 653 34.51 -18.47 0.65
C VAL A 653 33.90 -19.77 1.19
N LEU A 654 34.45 -20.93 0.81
CA LEU A 654 34.09 -22.23 1.36
C LEU A 654 34.26 -22.30 2.87
N SER A 655 35.36 -21.76 3.42
CA SER A 655 35.62 -21.77 4.87
C SER A 655 34.54 -21.03 5.65
N LEU A 656 34.07 -19.88 5.14
CA LEU A 656 33.06 -19.07 5.82
C LEU A 656 31.66 -19.71 5.74
N VAL A 657 31.39 -20.43 4.64
CA VAL A 657 30.14 -21.21 4.47
C VAL A 657 30.15 -22.45 5.36
N GLU A 658 31.28 -23.14 5.50
CA GLU A 658 31.42 -24.28 6.42
C GLU A 658 31.30 -23.85 7.89
N GLU A 659 31.90 -22.72 8.28
CA GLU A 659 31.74 -22.15 9.62
C GLU A 659 30.29 -21.73 9.92
N LEU A 660 29.59 -21.11 8.96
CA LEU A 660 28.16 -20.80 9.08
C LEU A 660 27.30 -22.08 9.19
N LEU A 661 27.58 -23.10 8.37
CA LEU A 661 26.88 -24.39 8.45
C LEU A 661 27.12 -25.09 9.80
N HIS A 662 28.33 -25.03 10.34
CA HIS A 662 28.66 -25.60 11.65
C HIS A 662 27.89 -24.87 12.77
N ASN A 663 27.91 -23.53 12.78
CA ASN A 663 27.16 -22.73 13.75
C ASN A 663 25.64 -22.95 13.67
N VAL A 664 25.07 -23.08 12.46
CA VAL A 664 23.65 -23.40 12.27
C VAL A 664 23.32 -24.82 12.75
N PHE A 665 24.22 -25.79 12.57
CA PHE A 665 24.03 -27.15 13.08
C PHE A 665 24.08 -27.19 14.60
N ASP A 666 24.99 -26.42 15.22
CA ASP A 666 25.18 -26.40 16.66
C ASP A 666 24.09 -25.61 17.42
N LEU A 667 23.50 -24.59 16.77
CA LEU A 667 22.24 -23.98 17.22
C LEU A 667 21.08 -24.97 17.15
N LYS A 668 21.02 -25.80 16.10
CA LYS A 668 19.95 -26.80 15.89
C LYS A 668 20.02 -27.97 16.88
N THR A 669 21.21 -28.39 17.31
CA THR A 669 21.36 -29.41 18.36
C THR A 669 20.95 -28.85 19.73
N LYS A 670 21.38 -27.63 20.07
CA LYS A 670 20.99 -26.93 21.31
C LYS A 670 19.47 -26.74 21.41
N LEU A 671 18.83 -26.22 20.35
CA LEU A 671 17.36 -26.02 20.33
C LEU A 671 16.56 -27.31 20.50
N LYS A 672 17.12 -28.46 20.08
CA LYS A 672 16.46 -29.76 20.20
C LYS A 672 16.51 -30.32 21.63
N GLY A 673 17.63 -30.13 22.33
CA GLY A 673 17.81 -30.61 23.71
C GLY A 673 16.81 -30.01 24.70
N ASP A 674 16.59 -28.69 24.63
CA ASP A 674 15.70 -27.98 25.55
C ASP A 674 14.20 -28.31 25.35
N PHE A 675 13.81 -28.74 24.16
CA PHE A 675 12.43 -29.13 23.85
C PHE A 675 12.07 -30.52 24.39
N GLU A 676 12.95 -31.52 24.20
CA GLU A 676 12.69 -32.89 24.64
C GLU A 676 12.69 -33.01 26.19
N ALA A 677 13.46 -32.18 26.88
CA ALA A 677 13.48 -32.12 28.34
C ALA A 677 12.16 -31.60 28.97
N LYS A 678 11.49 -30.62 28.35
CA LYS A 678 10.27 -30.01 28.89
C LYS A 678 8.98 -30.74 28.51
N ALA A 679 8.95 -31.48 27.39
CA ALA A 679 7.78 -32.25 26.99
C ALA A 679 7.48 -33.46 27.91
N CYS A 680 8.52 -34.09 28.47
CA CYS A 680 8.42 -35.37 29.19
C CYS A 680 7.69 -35.27 30.55
N VAL A 681 7.63 -34.07 31.16
CA VAL A 681 6.97 -33.88 32.47
C VAL A 681 5.45 -33.76 32.33
N THR A 682 4.97 -33.01 31.33
CA THR A 682 3.55 -32.64 31.19
C THR A 682 2.66 -33.80 30.73
N VAL A 683 3.18 -34.73 29.92
CA VAL A 683 2.40 -35.85 29.38
C VAL A 683 1.95 -36.81 30.50
N ARG A 684 2.83 -37.11 31.46
CA ARG A 684 2.55 -38.04 32.57
C ARG A 684 1.48 -37.54 33.54
N THR A 685 1.19 -36.25 33.58
CA THR A 685 0.11 -35.68 34.41
C THR A 685 -1.27 -35.87 33.77
N ILE A 686 -1.35 -36.00 32.45
CA ILE A 686 -2.61 -36.08 31.70
C ILE A 686 -3.09 -37.53 31.59
N GLU A 687 -2.19 -38.49 31.35
CA GLU A 687 -2.54 -39.93 31.25
C GLU A 687 -3.15 -40.51 32.55
N ALA A 688 -2.86 -39.89 33.70
CA ALA A 688 -3.43 -40.25 34.99
C ALA A 688 -4.91 -39.83 35.16
N ALA A 689 -5.38 -38.81 34.42
CA ALA A 689 -6.73 -38.23 34.60
C ALA A 689 -7.82 -38.87 33.72
N VAL A 690 -7.44 -39.65 32.70
CA VAL A 690 -8.36 -40.15 31.66
C VAL A 690 -8.89 -41.57 31.94
N ASN A 691 -8.27 -42.30 32.87
CA ASN A 691 -8.54 -43.73 33.08
C ASN A 691 -9.62 -44.06 34.14
N THR A 692 -10.36 -43.08 34.65
CA THR A 692 -11.36 -43.29 35.72
C THR A 692 -12.72 -42.62 35.47
N GLU A 693 -13.33 -42.83 34.29
CA GLU A 693 -14.80 -42.92 34.21
C GLU A 693 -15.24 -43.75 33.01
N ASN A 694 -15.97 -44.84 33.26
CA ASN A 694 -16.24 -45.87 32.26
C ASN A 694 -17.73 -46.22 32.19
N SER A 695 -18.25 -46.31 30.96
CA SER A 695 -19.55 -46.87 30.55
C SER A 695 -20.86 -46.06 30.81
N SER A 696 -21.83 -46.30 29.90
CA SER A 696 -23.30 -46.29 30.14
C SER A 696 -24.21 -45.07 29.82
N CYS A 697 -23.83 -44.06 29.00
CA CYS A 697 -24.86 -43.11 28.47
C CYS A 697 -24.63 -42.48 27.07
N VAL A 698 -24.62 -43.29 26.00
CA VAL A 698 -24.28 -42.83 24.62
C VAL A 698 -25.51 -42.43 23.76
N GLN A 699 -26.75 -42.45 24.29
CA GLN A 699 -27.98 -42.19 23.48
C GLN A 699 -28.87 -41.02 23.95
N ARG A 700 -28.36 -40.06 24.74
CA ARG A 700 -29.10 -38.81 25.06
C ARG A 700 -28.33 -37.49 24.82
N ALA A 701 -27.01 -37.54 24.61
CA ALA A 701 -26.17 -36.34 24.54
C ALA A 701 -26.47 -35.41 23.34
N SER A 702 -26.85 -35.96 22.18
CA SER A 702 -26.94 -35.22 20.90
C SER A 702 -28.07 -34.19 20.80
N LYS A 703 -28.97 -34.09 21.79
CA LYS A 703 -29.96 -33.01 21.88
C LYS A 703 -29.62 -31.95 22.93
N ALA A 704 -28.68 -32.21 23.84
CA ALA A 704 -28.29 -31.24 24.87
C ALA A 704 -27.19 -30.28 24.38
N THR A 705 -26.22 -30.79 23.59
CA THR A 705 -25.09 -30.01 23.09
C THR A 705 -25.51 -28.80 22.25
N ASN A 706 -26.47 -28.96 21.33
CA ASN A 706 -26.92 -27.85 20.48
C ASN A 706 -27.56 -26.70 21.29
N THR A 707 -28.24 -27.00 22.40
CA THR A 707 -28.85 -25.96 23.25
C THR A 707 -27.82 -25.25 24.12
N ILE A 708 -26.79 -25.96 24.59
CA ILE A 708 -25.72 -25.37 25.40
C ILE A 708 -24.84 -24.42 24.58
N VAL A 709 -24.44 -24.83 23.36
CA VAL A 709 -23.62 -23.99 22.46
C VAL A 709 -24.33 -22.67 22.13
N GLN A 710 -25.65 -22.71 21.85
CA GLN A 710 -26.42 -21.48 21.60
C GLN A 710 -26.46 -20.54 22.82
N CYS A 711 -26.57 -21.08 24.04
CA CYS A 711 -26.53 -20.26 25.26
C CYS A 711 -25.15 -19.65 25.55
N GLU A 712 -24.06 -20.30 25.15
CA GLU A 712 -22.71 -19.75 25.32
C GLU A 712 -22.38 -18.68 24.28
N ASP A 713 -22.80 -18.86 23.01
CA ASP A 713 -22.67 -17.84 21.97
C ASP A 713 -23.51 -16.58 22.30
N GLU A 714 -24.76 -16.71 22.75
CA GLU A 714 -25.58 -15.56 23.18
C GLU A 714 -24.95 -14.81 24.38
N ARG A 715 -24.34 -15.54 25.32
CA ARG A 715 -23.57 -14.92 26.42
C ARG A 715 -22.32 -14.21 25.93
N ARG A 716 -21.57 -14.80 24.99
CA ARG A 716 -20.35 -14.20 24.44
C ARG A 716 -20.67 -12.94 23.64
N VAL A 717 -21.76 -12.95 22.85
CA VAL A 717 -22.28 -11.78 22.12
C VAL A 717 -22.75 -10.68 23.07
N THR A 718 -23.44 -11.00 24.16
CA THR A 718 -23.87 -9.98 25.14
C THR A 718 -22.69 -9.38 25.92
N ILE A 719 -21.67 -10.17 26.28
CA ILE A 719 -20.44 -9.64 26.90
C ILE A 719 -19.71 -8.69 25.94
N LEU A 720 -19.44 -9.12 24.70
CA LEU A 720 -18.76 -8.29 23.68
C LEU A 720 -19.55 -7.01 23.34
N LYS A 721 -20.89 -7.05 23.42
CA LYS A 721 -21.75 -5.88 23.26
C LYS A 721 -21.60 -4.89 24.42
N CYS A 722 -21.56 -5.36 25.67
CA CYS A 722 -21.30 -4.52 26.85
C CYS A 722 -19.88 -3.93 26.83
N GLU A 723 -18.86 -4.70 26.44
CA GLU A 723 -17.48 -4.21 26.29
C GLU A 723 -17.40 -3.12 25.19
N LYS A 724 -18.07 -3.33 24.05
CA LYS A 724 -18.19 -2.31 23.00
C LYS A 724 -18.86 -1.04 23.51
N GLU A 725 -19.99 -1.15 24.21
CA GLU A 725 -20.73 0.01 24.74
C GLU A 725 -19.90 0.78 25.78
N SER A 726 -19.09 0.07 26.59
CA SER A 726 -18.13 0.69 27.52
C SER A 726 -17.02 1.46 26.79
N LEU A 727 -16.42 0.87 25.74
CA LEU A 727 -15.37 1.50 24.95
C LEU A 727 -15.88 2.69 24.12
N GLU A 728 -17.13 2.65 23.64
CA GLU A 728 -17.76 3.78 22.95
C GLU A 728 -18.01 4.97 23.91
N GLU A 729 -18.34 4.71 25.18
CA GLU A 729 -18.49 5.75 26.21
C GLU A 729 -17.13 6.32 26.67
N GLU A 730 -16.10 5.50 26.84
CA GLU A 730 -14.73 6.00 27.09
C GLU A 730 -14.21 6.86 25.94
N LEU A 731 -14.45 6.45 24.68
CA LEU A 731 -14.12 7.24 23.50
C LEU A 731 -14.91 8.56 23.45
N ARG A 732 -16.17 8.57 23.91
CA ARG A 732 -16.99 9.79 24.04
C ARG A 732 -16.40 10.74 25.09
N LEU A 733 -16.01 10.22 26.26
CA LEU A 733 -15.37 10.99 27.33
C LEU A 733 -14.00 11.55 26.92
N CYS A 734 -13.19 10.77 26.19
CA CYS A 734 -11.91 11.25 25.65
C CYS A 734 -12.10 12.35 24.59
N LYS A 735 -13.09 12.23 23.70
CA LYS A 735 -13.45 13.31 22.75
C LYS A 735 -13.93 14.57 23.47
N GLN A 736 -14.71 14.43 24.54
CA GLN A 736 -15.15 15.57 25.36
C GLN A 736 -13.96 16.27 26.02
N ARG A 737 -13.06 15.51 26.68
CA ARG A 737 -11.83 16.06 27.29
C ARG A 737 -10.92 16.75 26.27
N LEU A 738 -10.82 16.23 25.04
CA LEU A 738 -10.04 16.87 23.97
C LEU A 738 -10.65 18.20 23.55
N ASN A 739 -11.97 18.28 23.40
CA ASN A 739 -12.68 19.53 23.11
C ASN A 739 -12.51 20.56 24.23
N ASP A 740 -12.57 20.13 25.50
CA ASP A 740 -12.33 20.98 26.68
C ASP A 740 -10.87 21.48 26.76
N LEU A 741 -9.92 20.72 26.22
CA LEU A 741 -8.52 21.14 26.11
C LEU A 741 -8.35 22.15 24.97
N CYS A 742 -8.96 21.91 23.81
CA CYS A 742 -8.93 22.81 22.67
C CYS A 742 -9.61 24.16 22.94
N SER A 743 -10.67 24.21 23.77
CA SER A 743 -11.28 25.49 24.17
C SER A 743 -10.38 26.31 25.10
N LYS A 744 -9.64 25.65 26.01
CA LYS A 744 -8.63 26.29 26.87
C LYS A 744 -7.43 26.80 26.08
N PHE A 745 -6.99 26.07 25.05
CA PHE A 745 -5.94 26.57 24.16
C PHE A 745 -6.37 27.84 23.40
N LYS A 746 -7.61 27.90 22.90
CA LYS A 746 -8.15 29.12 22.26
C LYS A 746 -8.19 30.33 23.20
N LEU A 747 -8.64 30.14 24.45
CA LEU A 747 -8.60 31.20 25.45
C LEU A 747 -7.16 31.69 25.71
N CYS A 748 -6.19 30.78 25.78
CA CYS A 748 -4.77 31.13 25.93
C CYS A 748 -4.22 31.89 24.70
N ASP A 749 -4.63 31.52 23.48
CA ASP A 749 -4.26 32.25 22.25
C ASP A 749 -4.91 33.65 22.19
N GLU A 750 -6.14 33.80 22.67
CA GLU A 750 -6.86 35.07 22.81
C GLU A 750 -6.19 35.98 23.86
N GLU A 751 -5.85 35.45 25.05
CA GLU A 751 -5.09 36.14 26.10
C GLU A 751 -3.69 36.59 25.61
N ASN A 752 -2.95 35.70 24.94
CA ASN A 752 -1.66 36.03 24.33
C ASN A 752 -1.78 37.11 23.23
N SER A 753 -2.90 37.15 22.52
CA SER A 753 -3.17 38.16 21.50
C SER A 753 -3.49 39.52 22.14
N ALA A 754 -4.26 39.54 23.23
CA ALA A 754 -4.52 40.74 24.01
C ALA A 754 -3.24 41.32 24.65
N LEU A 755 -2.37 40.47 25.21
CA LEU A 755 -1.07 40.89 25.76
C LEU A 755 -0.15 41.50 24.68
N LYS A 756 -0.10 40.91 23.48
CA LYS A 756 0.67 41.47 22.35
C LYS A 756 0.15 42.87 21.97
N GLN A 757 -1.16 43.08 21.91
CA GLN A 757 -1.74 44.39 21.62
C GLN A 757 -1.41 45.41 22.73
N ALA A 758 -1.50 45.03 24.00
CA ALA A 758 -1.12 45.90 25.12
C ALA A 758 0.34 46.35 25.05
N ILE A 759 1.28 45.45 24.68
CA ILE A 759 2.70 45.77 24.50
C ILE A 759 2.91 46.74 23.32
N ILE A 760 2.15 46.61 22.22
CA ILE A 760 2.20 47.55 21.09
C ILE A 760 1.73 48.94 21.54
N THR A 761 0.56 49.03 22.19
CA THR A 761 0.01 50.29 22.69
C THR A 761 0.91 50.99 23.73
N LEU A 762 1.69 50.24 24.51
CA LEU A 762 2.67 50.82 25.43
C LEU A 762 3.86 51.43 24.68
N ARG A 763 4.41 50.75 23.67
CA ARG A 763 5.50 51.29 22.84
C ARG A 763 5.08 52.51 22.03
N GLU A 764 3.86 52.54 21.50
CA GLU A 764 3.32 53.70 20.80
C GLU A 764 3.22 54.93 21.71
N LYS A 765 2.84 54.74 22.98
CA LYS A 765 2.84 55.81 24.00
C LYS A 765 4.24 56.26 24.40
N GLU A 766 5.19 55.34 24.51
CA GLU A 766 6.59 55.63 24.83
C GLU A 766 7.27 56.46 23.74
N ILE A 767 7.07 56.09 22.48
CA ILE A 767 7.57 56.83 21.31
C ILE A 767 6.96 58.25 21.26
N ALA A 768 5.67 58.38 21.61
CA ALA A 768 4.98 59.67 21.66
C ALA A 768 5.41 60.59 22.83
N TYR A 769 6.28 60.14 23.75
CA TYR A 769 6.64 60.89 24.97
C TYR A 769 8.09 61.39 25.02
N ARG A 770 8.89 61.25 23.95
CA ARG A 770 10.18 61.96 23.83
C ARG A 770 9.97 63.40 23.36
N PRO A 771 10.32 64.44 24.14
CA PRO A 771 10.35 65.81 23.66
C PRO A 771 11.64 66.07 22.87
N ASP A 772 11.55 66.80 21.76
CA ASP A 772 12.74 67.30 21.06
C ASP A 772 13.47 68.34 21.92
N GLN A 773 14.61 67.96 22.49
CA GLN A 773 15.59 68.89 23.07
C GLN A 773 16.84 68.90 22.20
N ARG A 774 16.86 69.81 21.22
CA ARG A 774 18.04 70.22 20.45
C ARG A 774 18.16 71.74 20.48
N GLU A 775 18.56 72.30 21.63
CA GLU A 775 18.94 73.71 21.73
C GLU A 775 20.44 73.88 21.95
N SER A 776 21.07 74.51 20.96
CA SER A 776 22.17 75.47 21.09
C SER A 776 23.07 75.42 22.34
N TYR A 777 24.26 74.83 22.18
CA TYR A 777 25.45 75.22 22.95
C TYR A 777 26.51 75.79 21.99
N SER A 778 27.21 76.83 22.43
CA SER A 778 28.16 77.60 21.62
C SER A 778 29.47 77.85 22.37
N ASP A 779 30.56 77.36 21.82
CA ASP A 779 31.93 77.89 21.85
C ASP A 779 32.45 78.49 23.17
N THR A 780 32.90 77.62 24.10
CA THR A 780 34.00 77.92 25.03
C THR A 780 35.01 76.77 25.07
N GLU A 781 36.05 76.88 24.25
CA GLU A 781 37.09 75.85 24.03
C GLU A 781 37.83 75.45 25.33
N ALA A 782 37.91 76.36 26.32
CA ALA A 782 38.52 76.11 27.63
C ALA A 782 37.68 75.23 28.57
N ASP A 783 36.36 75.11 28.36
CA ASP A 783 35.53 74.20 29.16
C ASP A 783 35.64 72.76 28.65
N VAL A 784 36.05 72.56 27.39
CA VAL A 784 36.26 71.24 26.78
C VAL A 784 37.42 70.50 27.44
N GLU A 785 38.56 71.16 27.68
CA GLU A 785 39.73 70.50 28.28
C GLU A 785 39.47 70.05 29.74
N MET A 786 38.67 70.80 30.51
CA MET A 786 38.17 70.32 31.80
C MET A 786 37.11 69.22 31.66
N ALA A 787 36.22 69.31 30.66
CA ALA A 787 35.24 68.26 30.40
C ALA A 787 35.91 66.94 29.99
N GLU A 788 36.98 66.96 29.20
CA GLU A 788 37.74 65.77 28.77
C GLU A 788 38.46 65.09 29.94
N ASN A 789 39.10 65.85 30.83
CA ASN A 789 39.71 65.28 32.04
C ASN A 789 38.64 64.65 32.97
N ASN A 790 37.50 65.33 33.18
CA ASN A 790 36.39 64.75 33.94
C ASN A 790 35.74 63.56 33.22
N LEU A 791 35.73 63.53 31.88
CA LEU A 791 35.25 62.41 31.08
C LEU A 791 36.19 61.21 31.20
N GLN A 792 37.51 61.43 31.25
CA GLN A 792 38.49 60.38 31.46
C GLN A 792 38.39 59.76 32.86
N ASP A 793 38.28 60.58 33.92
CA ASP A 793 37.98 60.10 35.28
C ASP A 793 36.64 59.34 35.35
N ALA A 794 35.62 59.82 34.63
CA ALA A 794 34.32 59.14 34.55
C ALA A 794 34.40 57.81 33.76
N LEU A 795 35.21 57.73 32.70
CA LEU A 795 35.44 56.52 31.91
C LEU A 795 36.27 55.50 32.67
N GLU A 796 37.29 55.92 33.43
CA GLU A 796 38.05 55.03 34.32
C GLU A 796 37.16 54.53 35.47
N THR A 797 36.33 55.40 36.06
CA THR A 797 35.31 55.01 37.04
C THR A 797 34.31 54.01 36.46
N LEU A 798 33.83 54.23 35.23
CA LEU A 798 32.94 53.32 34.52
C LEU A 798 33.62 51.97 34.22
N HIS A 799 34.90 51.99 33.85
CA HIS A 799 35.69 50.78 33.59
C HIS A 799 35.89 49.97 34.88
N ASN A 800 36.22 50.61 35.99
CA ASN A 800 36.37 49.98 37.30
C ASN A 800 35.03 49.39 37.80
N ASN A 801 33.93 50.13 37.67
CA ASN A 801 32.57 49.61 37.95
C ASN A 801 32.21 48.41 37.04
N SER A 802 32.62 48.43 35.77
CA SER A 802 32.42 47.32 34.83
C SER A 802 33.22 46.07 35.24
N GLN A 803 34.47 46.24 35.69
CA GLN A 803 35.27 45.13 36.22
C GLN A 803 34.66 44.57 37.52
N GLU A 804 34.18 45.41 38.44
CA GLU A 804 33.50 44.93 39.66
C GLU A 804 32.20 44.17 39.33
N LEU A 805 31.39 44.68 38.40
CA LEU A 805 30.21 43.96 37.89
C LEU A 805 30.57 42.62 37.25
N LEU A 806 31.68 42.55 36.49
CA LEU A 806 32.18 41.30 35.92
C LEU A 806 32.55 40.29 37.02
N ILE A 807 33.31 40.72 38.03
CA ILE A 807 33.71 39.89 39.18
C ILE A 807 32.49 39.42 39.98
N LEU A 808 31.50 40.29 40.20
CA LEU A 808 30.23 39.94 40.84
C LEU A 808 29.41 38.96 40.00
N SER A 809 29.43 39.09 38.67
CA SER A 809 28.76 38.16 37.75
C SER A 809 29.41 36.77 37.77
N GLU A 810 30.74 36.69 37.76
CA GLU A 810 31.47 35.43 37.89
C GLU A 810 31.24 34.79 39.26
N SER A 811 31.24 35.57 40.34
CA SER A 811 30.96 35.09 41.69
C SER A 811 29.55 34.49 41.79
N ARG A 812 28.54 35.20 41.27
CA ARG A 812 27.16 34.70 41.16
C ARG A 812 27.05 33.45 40.26
N LYS A 813 27.81 33.38 39.17
CA LYS A 813 27.86 32.20 38.28
C LYS A 813 28.45 30.99 39.02
N LYS A 814 29.60 31.15 39.68
CA LYS A 814 30.24 30.09 40.48
C LYS A 814 29.34 29.62 41.64
N GLN A 815 28.60 30.54 42.28
CA GLN A 815 27.60 30.21 43.29
C GLN A 815 26.41 29.42 42.71
N LYS A 816 25.86 29.84 41.56
CA LYS A 816 24.79 29.10 40.85
C LYS A 816 25.25 27.70 40.43
N GLU A 817 26.46 27.57 39.90
CA GLU A 817 27.06 26.29 39.50
C GLU A 817 27.28 25.35 40.70
N ALA A 818 27.74 25.88 41.85
CA ALA A 818 27.88 25.08 43.08
C ALA A 818 26.53 24.54 43.56
N ILE A 819 25.50 25.39 43.61
CA ILE A 819 24.13 24.99 43.98
C ILE A 819 23.57 23.95 42.99
N LEU A 820 23.82 24.12 41.68
CA LEU A 820 23.40 23.15 40.65
C LEU A 820 24.09 21.80 40.78
N ARG A 821 25.41 21.76 41.02
CA ARG A 821 26.14 20.50 41.26
C ARG A 821 25.59 19.78 42.48
N GLN A 822 25.39 20.50 43.58
CA GLN A 822 24.87 19.93 44.83
C GLN A 822 23.41 19.44 44.69
N LEU A 823 22.59 20.10 43.86
CA LEU A 823 21.27 19.60 43.46
C LEU A 823 21.35 18.30 42.65
N ILE A 824 22.27 18.22 41.69
CA ILE A 824 22.48 17.02 40.87
C ILE A 824 23.02 15.85 41.71
N GLU A 825 23.92 16.11 42.67
CA GLU A 825 24.47 15.11 43.59
C GLU A 825 23.44 14.60 44.61
N THR A 826 22.48 15.44 45.02
CA THR A 826 21.43 15.06 46.00
C THR A 826 20.18 14.46 45.36
N LEU A 827 19.88 14.75 44.09
CA LEU A 827 18.69 14.21 43.38
C LEU A 827 18.55 12.67 43.45
N PRO A 828 19.61 11.86 43.21
CA PRO A 828 19.51 10.40 43.24
C PRO A 828 19.06 9.83 44.59
N PHE A 829 19.42 10.50 45.70
CA PHE A 829 19.03 10.10 47.05
C PHE A 829 17.58 10.45 47.38
N VAL A 830 17.00 11.45 46.70
CA VAL A 830 15.58 11.80 46.80
C VAL A 830 14.71 10.88 45.93
N VAL A 831 15.23 10.40 44.79
CA VAL A 831 14.47 9.71 43.74
C VAL A 831 14.58 8.16 43.82
N SER A 832 15.37 7.61 44.74
CA SER A 832 15.53 6.15 44.91
C SER A 832 14.22 5.43 45.28
N GLU A 833 13.94 4.28 44.63
CA GLU A 833 12.66 3.57 44.78
C GLU A 833 12.54 2.74 46.08
N ASP A 834 13.61 2.59 46.86
CA ASP A 834 13.74 1.63 47.97
C ASP A 834 12.98 2.03 49.25
N ARG A 835 11.64 2.11 49.16
CA ARG A 835 10.72 2.19 50.31
C ARG A 835 10.60 0.87 51.07
N ASN A 836 11.74 0.30 51.49
CA ASN A 836 11.75 -0.60 52.63
C ASN A 836 11.38 0.22 53.88
N ASN A 837 10.30 -0.19 54.56
CA ASN A 837 9.47 0.65 55.44
C ASN A 837 10.14 1.19 56.73
N THR A 838 11.45 1.02 56.89
CA THR A 838 12.24 1.40 58.07
C THR A 838 13.06 2.69 57.90
N GLN A 839 13.20 3.24 56.68
CA GLN A 839 14.10 4.38 56.43
C GLN A 839 13.55 5.78 56.73
N CYS A 840 12.37 5.94 57.35
CA CYS A 840 11.85 7.27 57.71
C CYS A 840 12.80 8.11 58.58
N ILE A 841 13.64 7.47 59.41
CA ILE A 841 14.57 8.16 60.33
C ILE A 841 15.71 8.87 59.57
N LEU A 842 16.21 8.30 58.47
CA LEU A 842 17.26 8.92 57.65
C LEU A 842 16.78 10.18 56.93
N HIS A 843 15.47 10.31 56.71
CA HIS A 843 14.92 11.35 55.85
C HIS A 843 15.00 12.76 56.46
N ASP A 844 15.03 12.89 57.80
CA ASP A 844 15.26 14.18 58.47
C ASP A 844 16.76 14.51 58.60
N GLU A 845 17.65 13.53 58.74
CA GLU A 845 19.11 13.76 58.79
C GLU A 845 19.63 14.27 57.44
N TRP A 846 19.20 13.66 56.33
CA TRP A 846 19.49 14.14 54.98
C TRP A 846 18.83 15.49 54.67
N ARG A 847 17.65 15.75 55.23
CA ARG A 847 17.00 17.07 55.12
C ARG A 847 17.79 18.15 55.86
N LEU A 848 18.34 17.86 57.04
CA LEU A 848 19.21 18.79 57.75
C LEU A 848 20.50 19.07 56.96
N GLN A 849 21.17 18.02 56.44
CA GLN A 849 22.35 18.19 55.57
C GLN A 849 22.04 19.00 54.29
N PHE A 850 20.86 18.81 53.68
CA PHE A 850 20.39 19.59 52.54
C PHE A 850 20.01 21.05 52.91
N LEU A 851 19.66 21.33 54.16
CA LEU A 851 19.35 22.70 54.62
C LEU A 851 20.59 23.46 55.09
N ASP A 852 21.58 22.76 55.64
CA ASP A 852 22.83 23.35 56.11
C ASP A 852 23.81 23.70 54.99
N SER A 853 23.60 23.16 53.77
CA SER A 853 24.39 23.52 52.59
C SER A 853 23.95 24.82 51.91
N PHE A 854 22.74 25.32 52.15
CA PHE A 854 22.24 26.56 51.55
C PHE A 854 22.53 27.78 52.46
N PRO A 855 23.17 28.86 51.96
CA PRO A 855 23.39 30.08 52.74
C PRO A 855 22.11 30.74 53.25
N GLN A 856 20.99 30.52 52.56
CA GLN A 856 19.65 30.96 52.96
C GLN A 856 18.76 29.72 53.12
N LYS A 857 18.65 29.24 54.37
CA LYS A 857 17.94 27.99 54.71
C LYS A 857 16.46 27.99 54.32
N GLU A 858 15.84 29.16 54.25
CA GLU A 858 14.46 29.36 53.80
C GLU A 858 14.26 28.97 52.33
N ILE A 859 15.19 29.37 51.45
CA ILE A 859 15.18 28.97 50.03
C ILE A 859 15.45 27.47 49.92
N GLY A 860 16.41 26.94 50.68
CA GLY A 860 16.66 25.49 50.76
C GLY A 860 15.41 24.70 51.17
N ALA A 861 14.65 25.18 52.17
CA ALA A 861 13.43 24.54 52.64
C ALA A 861 12.30 24.57 51.60
N LEU A 862 12.10 25.71 50.94
CA LEU A 862 11.07 25.84 49.90
C LEU A 862 11.42 24.98 48.67
N LEU A 863 12.70 24.90 48.30
CA LEU A 863 13.18 24.08 47.19
C LEU A 863 13.12 22.58 47.51
N PHE A 864 13.44 22.17 48.75
CA PHE A 864 13.27 20.80 49.23
C PHE A 864 11.80 20.35 49.19
N GLU A 865 10.87 21.19 49.66
CA GLU A 865 9.44 20.87 49.63
C GLU A 865 8.90 20.82 48.18
N LYS A 866 9.48 21.60 47.25
CA LYS A 866 9.19 21.51 45.82
C LYS A 866 9.74 20.23 45.18
N LEU A 867 10.97 19.81 45.50
CA LEU A 867 11.51 18.52 45.08
C LEU A 867 10.65 17.35 45.59
N LYS A 868 10.18 17.42 46.84
CA LYS A 868 9.25 16.46 47.45
C LYS A 868 7.89 16.40 46.73
N GLN A 869 7.34 17.54 46.32
CA GLN A 869 6.13 17.61 45.47
C GLN A 869 6.37 16.97 44.09
N ILE A 870 7.48 17.28 43.42
CA ILE A 870 7.85 16.71 42.12
C ILE A 870 8.04 15.19 42.23
N ASN A 871 8.73 14.70 43.26
CA ASN A 871 8.97 13.28 43.48
C ASN A 871 7.66 12.51 43.75
N ALA A 872 6.70 13.10 44.49
CA ALA A 872 5.39 12.50 44.69
C ALA A 872 4.62 12.33 43.36
N VAL A 873 4.62 13.36 42.50
CA VAL A 873 4.00 13.29 41.16
C VAL A 873 4.72 12.27 40.27
N TYR A 874 6.06 12.26 40.27
CA TYR A 874 6.85 11.28 39.54
C TYR A 874 6.52 9.84 39.98
N PHE A 875 6.43 9.58 41.29
CA PHE A 875 6.08 8.27 41.83
C PHE A 875 4.65 7.85 41.45
N GLU A 876 3.68 8.77 41.45
CA GLU A 876 2.31 8.50 41.00
C GLU A 876 2.27 8.15 39.50
N CYS A 877 2.93 8.94 38.65
CA CYS A 877 3.04 8.70 37.21
C CYS A 877 3.74 7.37 36.90
N ASN A 878 4.85 7.07 37.58
CA ASN A 878 5.59 5.83 37.46
C ASN A 878 4.77 4.62 37.94
N THR A 879 4.01 4.75 39.03
CA THR A 879 3.08 3.70 39.50
C THR A 879 1.97 3.44 38.48
N LYS A 880 1.38 4.50 37.91
CA LYS A 880 0.39 4.39 36.82
C LYS A 880 0.99 3.75 35.56
N MET A 881 2.22 4.11 35.19
CA MET A 881 2.92 3.50 34.05
C MET A 881 3.21 2.01 34.29
N LYS A 882 3.73 1.64 35.47
CA LYS A 882 3.93 0.24 35.89
C LYS A 882 2.61 -0.55 35.93
N TYR A 883 1.48 0.08 36.21
CA TYR A 883 0.14 -0.53 36.08
C TYR A 883 -0.24 -0.75 34.61
N TYR A 884 -0.17 0.28 33.76
CA TYR A 884 -0.50 0.15 32.34
C TYR A 884 0.37 -0.87 31.60
N CYS A 885 1.67 -0.97 31.92
CA CYS A 885 2.53 -2.01 31.35
C CYS A 885 2.02 -3.43 31.66
N ARG A 886 1.52 -3.68 32.88
CA ARG A 886 0.95 -4.99 33.26
C ARG A 886 -0.37 -5.27 32.56
N GLU A 887 -1.21 -4.26 32.34
CA GLU A 887 -2.44 -4.41 31.53
C GLU A 887 -2.10 -4.70 30.06
N TYR A 888 -1.10 -4.00 29.48
CA TYR A 888 -0.62 -4.29 28.12
C TYR A 888 -0.01 -5.70 28.01
N GLU A 889 0.77 -6.17 28.99
CA GLU A 889 1.24 -7.55 29.08
C GLU A 889 0.08 -8.55 29.18
N ALA A 890 -0.94 -8.27 29.98
CA ALA A 890 -2.13 -9.12 30.11
C ALA A 890 -2.95 -9.17 28.80
N VAL A 891 -3.08 -8.06 28.09
CA VAL A 891 -3.72 -8.00 26.76
C VAL A 891 -2.90 -8.74 25.70
N ALA A 892 -1.57 -8.59 25.69
CA ALA A 892 -0.68 -9.33 24.78
C ALA A 892 -0.77 -10.85 25.00
N ASN A 893 -0.78 -11.32 26.25
CA ASN A 893 -0.96 -12.74 26.57
C ASN A 893 -2.34 -13.28 26.16
N LYS A 894 -3.40 -12.46 26.26
CA LYS A 894 -4.73 -12.79 25.72
C LYS A 894 -4.69 -12.88 24.18
N LEU A 895 -4.02 -11.94 23.51
CA LEU A 895 -3.89 -11.93 22.04
C LEU A 895 -3.21 -13.22 21.53
N VAL A 896 -2.06 -13.59 22.11
CA VAL A 896 -1.33 -14.84 21.78
C VAL A 896 -2.20 -16.09 22.01
N THR A 897 -3.11 -16.06 22.98
CA THR A 897 -4.08 -17.14 23.20
C THR A 897 -5.12 -17.20 22.08
N VAL A 898 -5.67 -16.06 21.66
CA VAL A 898 -6.62 -15.96 20.54
C VAL A 898 -5.97 -16.33 19.19
N GLU A 899 -4.72 -15.94 18.94
CA GLU A 899 -3.95 -16.35 17.77
C GLU A 899 -3.79 -17.87 17.69
N LYS A 900 -3.53 -18.52 18.85
CA LYS A 900 -3.44 -19.98 18.95
C LYS A 900 -4.80 -20.66 18.73
N GLU A 901 -5.90 -20.11 19.25
CA GLU A 901 -7.25 -20.61 18.96
C GLU A 901 -7.59 -20.46 17.48
N LEU A 902 -7.26 -19.32 16.87
CA LEU A 902 -7.46 -19.07 15.43
C LEU A 902 -6.66 -20.06 14.56
N ALA A 903 -5.41 -20.35 14.91
CA ALA A 903 -4.60 -21.35 14.21
C ALA A 903 -5.21 -22.77 14.29
N ASN A 904 -5.75 -23.15 15.45
CA ASN A 904 -6.48 -24.43 15.59
C ASN A 904 -7.74 -24.46 14.72
N VAL A 905 -8.53 -23.38 14.71
CA VAL A 905 -9.74 -23.27 13.87
C VAL A 905 -9.39 -23.32 12.38
N GLN A 906 -8.30 -22.68 11.94
CA GLN A 906 -7.81 -22.80 10.57
C GLN A 906 -7.42 -24.24 10.22
N GLN A 907 -6.75 -24.95 11.13
CA GLN A 907 -6.38 -26.36 10.95
C GLN A 907 -7.62 -27.26 10.81
N ASP A 908 -8.65 -27.07 11.64
CA ASP A 908 -9.90 -27.82 11.54
C ASP A 908 -10.71 -27.43 10.28
N VAL A 909 -10.70 -26.16 9.84
CA VAL A 909 -11.30 -25.77 8.54
C VAL A 909 -10.64 -26.50 7.38
N VAL A 910 -9.32 -26.59 7.32
CA VAL A 910 -8.59 -27.35 6.29
C VAL A 910 -8.92 -28.85 6.36
N ARG A 911 -9.10 -29.39 7.58
CA ARG A 911 -9.55 -30.78 7.78
C ARG A 911 -10.97 -31.01 7.28
N TYR A 912 -11.92 -30.13 7.60
CA TYR A 912 -13.30 -30.22 7.12
C TYR A 912 -13.38 -30.06 5.60
N GLN A 913 -12.61 -29.15 4.99
CA GLN A 913 -12.48 -29.04 3.54
C GLN A 913 -12.05 -30.38 2.92
N LYS A 914 -10.99 -31.00 3.45
CA LYS A 914 -10.47 -32.29 2.99
C LYS A 914 -11.46 -33.44 3.15
N ASP A 915 -12.28 -33.44 4.21
CA ASP A 915 -13.34 -34.44 4.39
C ASP A 915 -14.57 -34.16 3.51
N CYS A 916 -14.87 -32.90 3.19
CA CYS A 916 -15.85 -32.53 2.18
C CYS A 916 -15.43 -32.94 0.76
N GLU A 917 -14.13 -32.87 0.42
CA GLU A 917 -13.63 -33.37 -0.87
C GLU A 917 -13.77 -34.89 -1.00
N LYS A 918 -13.37 -35.66 0.02
CA LYS A 918 -13.64 -37.11 0.07
C LYS A 918 -15.13 -37.43 -0.05
N MET A 919 -16.01 -36.57 0.47
CA MET A 919 -17.46 -36.73 0.30
C MET A 919 -17.89 -36.46 -1.15
N LYS A 920 -17.37 -35.41 -1.80
CA LYS A 920 -17.61 -35.14 -3.24
C LYS A 920 -17.11 -36.29 -4.12
N GLU A 921 -15.96 -36.89 -3.82
CA GLU A 921 -15.45 -38.07 -4.53
C GLU A 921 -16.37 -39.28 -4.38
N LYS A 922 -16.84 -39.56 -3.15
CA LYS A 922 -17.83 -40.62 -2.89
C LYS A 922 -19.14 -40.37 -3.65
N VAL A 923 -19.64 -39.14 -3.65
CA VAL A 923 -20.85 -38.75 -4.40
C VAL A 923 -20.66 -39.00 -5.90
N LYS A 924 -19.55 -38.52 -6.50
CA LYS A 924 -19.21 -38.80 -7.91
C LYS A 924 -19.14 -40.30 -8.21
N HIS A 925 -18.61 -41.11 -7.30
CA HIS A 925 -18.58 -42.56 -7.48
C HIS A 925 -19.99 -43.18 -7.42
N PHE A 926 -20.87 -42.71 -6.52
CA PHE A 926 -22.27 -43.11 -6.50
C PHE A 926 -23.04 -42.66 -7.75
N GLU A 927 -22.83 -41.43 -8.23
CA GLU A 927 -23.42 -40.91 -9.47
C GLU A 927 -23.01 -41.76 -10.68
N GLN A 928 -21.72 -42.09 -10.82
CA GLN A 928 -21.25 -42.98 -11.87
C GLN A 928 -21.88 -44.38 -11.73
N LYS A 929 -21.92 -44.94 -10.53
CA LYS A 929 -22.51 -46.26 -10.28
C LYS A 929 -24.03 -46.30 -10.57
N MET A 930 -24.75 -45.22 -10.28
CA MET A 930 -26.17 -45.06 -10.67
C MET A 930 -26.31 -45.06 -12.19
N LYS A 931 -25.46 -44.31 -12.89
CA LYS A 931 -25.43 -44.24 -14.36
C LYS A 931 -25.09 -45.58 -15.01
N ASP A 932 -24.15 -46.34 -14.42
CA ASP A 932 -23.82 -47.70 -14.84
C ASP A 932 -25.02 -48.64 -14.66
N THR A 933 -25.78 -48.53 -13.57
CA THR A 933 -27.02 -49.30 -13.39
C THR A 933 -28.16 -48.86 -14.30
N GLU A 934 -28.26 -47.58 -14.67
CA GLU A 934 -29.25 -47.08 -15.65
C GLU A 934 -28.94 -47.63 -17.06
N ASN A 935 -27.66 -47.71 -17.43
CA ASN A 935 -27.22 -48.37 -18.68
C ASN A 935 -27.58 -49.87 -18.67
N VAL A 936 -27.24 -50.60 -17.60
CA VAL A 936 -27.58 -52.03 -17.46
C VAL A 936 -29.09 -52.27 -17.49
N LYS A 937 -29.89 -51.39 -16.87
CA LYS A 937 -31.36 -51.43 -16.95
C LYS A 937 -31.85 -51.23 -18.40
N SER A 938 -31.27 -50.28 -19.13
CA SER A 938 -31.62 -50.01 -20.53
C SER A 938 -31.31 -51.22 -21.44
N GLU A 939 -30.15 -51.86 -21.26
CA GLU A 939 -29.81 -53.13 -21.95
C GLU A 939 -30.77 -54.27 -21.57
N LEU A 940 -31.27 -54.30 -20.33
CA LEU A 940 -32.24 -55.28 -19.87
C LEU A 940 -33.61 -55.06 -20.53
N GLU A 941 -34.06 -53.81 -20.65
CA GLU A 941 -35.33 -53.44 -21.29
C GLU A 941 -35.30 -53.72 -22.80
N GLU A 942 -34.19 -53.44 -23.50
CA GLU A 942 -33.98 -53.83 -24.90
C GLU A 942 -34.02 -55.35 -25.09
N ARG A 943 -33.36 -56.11 -24.20
CA ARG A 943 -33.44 -57.58 -24.17
C ARG A 943 -34.86 -58.08 -23.93
N VAL A 944 -35.60 -57.48 -23.00
CA VAL A 944 -36.98 -57.88 -22.68
C VAL A 944 -37.90 -57.69 -23.88
N GLU A 945 -37.84 -56.55 -24.60
CA GLU A 945 -38.66 -56.35 -25.79
C GLU A 945 -38.21 -57.23 -26.98
N THR A 946 -36.92 -57.57 -27.07
CA THR A 946 -36.40 -58.58 -27.99
C THR A 946 -36.98 -59.98 -27.71
N TYR A 947 -37.08 -60.39 -26.44
CA TYR A 947 -37.76 -61.64 -26.07
C TYR A 947 -39.27 -61.56 -26.32
N ARG A 948 -39.90 -60.41 -26.10
CA ARG A 948 -41.34 -60.19 -26.29
C ARG A 948 -41.76 -60.25 -27.76
N THR A 949 -40.94 -59.72 -28.66
CA THR A 949 -41.13 -59.82 -30.11
C THR A 949 -40.88 -61.24 -30.61
N SER A 950 -39.81 -61.90 -30.15
CA SER A 950 -39.55 -63.33 -30.44
C SER A 950 -40.71 -64.24 -30.00
N TYR A 951 -41.27 -64.01 -28.80
CA TYR A 951 -42.42 -64.76 -28.28
C TYR A 951 -43.69 -64.57 -29.12
N LYS A 952 -43.95 -63.35 -29.64
CA LYS A 952 -45.07 -63.10 -30.57
C LYS A 952 -44.92 -63.94 -31.84
N VAL A 953 -43.74 -63.94 -32.46
CA VAL A 953 -43.46 -64.71 -33.69
C VAL A 953 -43.63 -66.21 -33.45
N ALA A 954 -43.06 -66.76 -32.37
CA ALA A 954 -43.21 -68.16 -32.02
C ALA A 954 -44.69 -68.57 -31.82
N LYS A 955 -45.50 -67.70 -31.19
CA LYS A 955 -46.94 -67.93 -30.98
C LYS A 955 -47.74 -67.91 -32.29
N GLU A 956 -47.33 -67.11 -33.27
CA GLU A 956 -47.93 -67.12 -34.61
C GLU A 956 -47.54 -68.37 -35.42
N GLU A 957 -46.32 -68.87 -35.26
CA GLU A 957 -45.88 -70.14 -35.87
C GLU A 957 -46.60 -71.36 -35.26
N THR A 958 -46.79 -71.43 -33.94
CA THR A 958 -47.59 -72.51 -33.32
C THR A 958 -49.04 -72.50 -33.79
N ASN A 959 -49.65 -71.32 -33.93
CA ASN A 959 -51.03 -71.20 -34.43
C ASN A 959 -51.16 -71.65 -35.90
N LYS A 960 -50.13 -71.46 -36.73
CA LYS A 960 -50.09 -71.98 -38.11
C LYS A 960 -49.93 -73.50 -38.15
N LEU A 961 -49.04 -74.06 -37.33
CA LEU A 961 -48.81 -75.51 -37.24
C LEU A 961 -50.04 -76.26 -36.71
N GLU A 962 -50.71 -75.75 -35.67
CA GLU A 962 -51.97 -76.32 -35.19
C GLU A 962 -53.04 -76.35 -36.29
N LYS A 963 -53.13 -75.30 -37.11
CA LYS A 963 -54.09 -75.25 -38.23
C LYS A 963 -53.80 -76.33 -39.26
N GLN A 964 -52.52 -76.53 -39.62
CA GLN A 964 -52.08 -77.57 -40.57
C GLN A 964 -52.30 -79.00 -40.02
N ILE A 965 -52.07 -79.24 -38.72
CA ILE A 965 -52.32 -80.54 -38.09
C ILE A 965 -53.81 -80.91 -38.16
N ARG A 966 -54.70 -79.98 -37.77
CA ARG A 966 -56.17 -80.16 -37.83
C ARG A 966 -56.71 -80.34 -39.27
N GLU A 967 -55.90 -80.03 -40.28
CA GLU A 967 -56.21 -80.19 -41.71
C GLU A 967 -55.74 -81.56 -42.23
N LEU A 968 -54.52 -81.99 -41.85
CA LEU A 968 -53.98 -83.34 -42.11
C LEU A 968 -54.76 -84.46 -41.41
N GLU A 969 -55.24 -84.24 -40.18
CA GLU A 969 -56.04 -85.23 -39.44
C GLU A 969 -57.36 -85.60 -40.15
N ARG A 970 -57.84 -84.76 -41.06
CA ARG A 970 -59.07 -85.00 -41.86
C ARG A 970 -58.83 -85.88 -43.08
N SER A 971 -57.59 -86.11 -43.51
CA SER A 971 -57.26 -86.72 -44.80
C SER A 971 -56.80 -88.20 -44.72
N ILE A 972 -56.87 -88.86 -43.56
CA ILE A 972 -56.29 -90.21 -43.35
C ILE A 972 -57.39 -91.28 -43.16
N PRO A 973 -57.62 -92.19 -44.12
CA PRO A 973 -58.56 -93.32 -43.97
C PRO A 973 -58.07 -94.37 -42.97
N LYS A 974 -58.93 -94.74 -42.02
CA LYS A 974 -58.62 -95.74 -40.98
C LYS A 974 -58.74 -97.19 -41.51
N LYS A 975 -57.64 -97.77 -42.02
CA LYS A 975 -57.24 -99.21 -41.85
C LYS A 975 -56.05 -99.59 -42.75
N VAL A 976 -54.85 -99.69 -42.17
CA VAL A 976 -53.85 -100.70 -42.58
C VAL A 976 -53.07 -101.15 -41.35
N THR A 977 -53.31 -102.38 -40.87
CA THR A 977 -52.47 -103.03 -39.86
C THR A 977 -51.30 -103.73 -40.57
N LEU A 978 -50.27 -102.98 -40.91
CA LEU A 978 -49.00 -103.52 -41.42
C LEU A 978 -48.09 -103.90 -40.25
N ASP A 979 -47.46 -105.08 -40.33
CA ASP A 979 -46.48 -105.52 -39.34
C ASP A 979 -45.28 -104.55 -39.29
N GLN A 980 -45.13 -103.90 -38.14
CA GLN A 980 -44.10 -102.90 -37.92
C GLN A 980 -42.69 -103.47 -38.02
N ASN A 981 -42.47 -104.75 -37.70
CA ASN A 981 -41.14 -105.37 -37.74
C ASN A 981 -40.60 -105.53 -39.16
N ASP A 982 -41.44 -105.98 -40.10
CA ASP A 982 -41.02 -106.19 -41.49
C ASP A 982 -40.78 -104.87 -42.22
N ILE A 983 -41.61 -103.84 -41.96
CA ILE A 983 -41.32 -102.47 -42.41
C ILE A 983 -40.03 -101.94 -41.79
N TYR A 984 -39.82 -102.14 -40.49
CA TYR A 984 -38.61 -101.64 -39.81
C TYR A 984 -37.33 -102.33 -40.29
N LEU A 985 -37.38 -103.64 -40.59
CA LEU A 985 -36.27 -104.38 -41.18
C LEU A 985 -35.98 -103.94 -42.62
N LYS A 986 -37.02 -103.73 -43.45
CA LYS A 986 -36.88 -103.19 -44.81
C LYS A 986 -36.31 -101.76 -44.78
N LEU A 987 -36.82 -100.89 -43.89
CA LEU A 987 -36.30 -99.54 -43.67
C LEU A 987 -34.84 -99.56 -43.19
N ARG A 988 -34.47 -100.46 -42.26
CA ARG A 988 -33.09 -100.60 -41.76
C ARG A 988 -32.14 -101.09 -42.85
N ARG A 989 -32.56 -102.01 -43.74
CA ARG A 989 -31.81 -102.39 -44.94
C ARG A 989 -31.68 -101.22 -45.92
N CYS A 990 -32.75 -100.51 -46.24
CA CYS A 990 -32.73 -99.34 -47.12
C CYS A 990 -31.83 -98.21 -46.57
N LEU A 991 -31.85 -97.94 -45.27
CA LEU A 991 -30.97 -96.96 -44.63
C LEU A 991 -29.50 -97.42 -44.60
N SER A 992 -29.24 -98.72 -44.48
CA SER A 992 -27.88 -99.29 -44.61
C SER A 992 -27.36 -99.14 -46.05
N HIS A 993 -28.14 -99.54 -47.05
CA HIS A 993 -27.79 -99.35 -48.46
C HIS A 993 -27.63 -97.87 -48.83
N LYS A 994 -28.51 -96.98 -48.33
CA LYS A 994 -28.39 -95.52 -48.51
C LYS A 994 -27.08 -94.99 -47.92
N LYS A 995 -26.68 -95.43 -46.72
CA LYS A 995 -25.39 -95.06 -46.11
C LYS A 995 -24.19 -95.60 -46.92
N SER A 996 -24.26 -96.84 -47.41
CA SER A 996 -23.23 -97.44 -48.27
C SER A 996 -23.07 -96.68 -49.59
N LEU A 997 -24.18 -96.39 -50.29
CA LEU A 997 -24.21 -95.59 -51.53
C LEU A 997 -23.72 -94.15 -51.32
N ILE A 998 -24.05 -93.52 -50.18
CA ILE A 998 -23.49 -92.20 -49.82
C ILE A 998 -21.97 -92.29 -49.61
N PHE A 999 -21.47 -93.35 -48.97
CA PHE A 999 -20.03 -93.55 -48.77
C PHE A 999 -19.31 -93.81 -50.09
N GLN A 1000 -19.85 -94.66 -50.96
CA GLN A 1000 -19.34 -94.90 -52.31
C GLN A 1000 -19.36 -93.63 -53.17
N LYS A 1001 -20.44 -92.85 -53.16
CA LYS A 1001 -20.53 -91.55 -53.86
C LYS A 1001 -19.50 -90.56 -53.31
N LYS A 1002 -19.28 -90.50 -52.00
CA LYS A 1002 -18.28 -89.60 -51.39
C LYS A 1002 -16.84 -90.05 -51.69
N TYR A 1003 -16.58 -91.35 -51.73
CA TYR A 1003 -15.30 -91.90 -52.16
C TYR A 1003 -15.03 -91.55 -53.65
N LEU A 1004 -16.00 -91.79 -54.54
CA LEU A 1004 -15.91 -91.41 -55.94
C LEU A 1004 -15.71 -89.91 -56.15
N LEU A 1005 -16.40 -89.04 -55.39
CA LEU A 1005 -16.20 -87.59 -55.44
C LEU A 1005 -14.82 -87.16 -54.94
N ASN A 1006 -14.28 -87.79 -53.89
CA ASN A 1006 -12.91 -87.53 -53.44
C ASN A 1006 -11.88 -87.97 -54.49
N VAL A 1007 -12.09 -89.12 -55.15
CA VAL A 1007 -11.22 -89.60 -56.24
C VAL A 1007 -11.30 -88.66 -57.45
N LEU A 1008 -12.50 -88.25 -57.88
CA LEU A 1008 -12.67 -87.27 -58.96
C LEU A 1008 -12.04 -85.92 -58.63
N GLY A 1009 -12.20 -85.44 -57.40
CA GLY A 1009 -11.57 -84.20 -56.92
C GLY A 1009 -10.04 -84.30 -56.91
N GLY A 1010 -9.48 -85.48 -56.57
CA GLY A 1010 -8.05 -85.76 -56.70
C GLY A 1010 -7.56 -85.69 -58.14
N PHE A 1011 -8.29 -86.29 -59.09
CA PHE A 1011 -7.99 -86.17 -60.51
C PHE A 1011 -8.09 -84.72 -61.00
N GLN A 1012 -9.15 -83.98 -60.66
CA GLN A 1012 -9.34 -82.58 -61.04
C GLN A 1012 -8.30 -81.63 -60.43
N LEU A 1013 -7.82 -81.90 -59.21
CA LEU A 1013 -6.69 -81.17 -58.62
C LEU A 1013 -5.38 -81.47 -59.35
N THR A 1014 -5.15 -82.73 -59.72
CA THR A 1014 -3.95 -83.15 -60.47
C THR A 1014 -3.96 -82.57 -61.89
N GLU A 1015 -5.12 -82.56 -62.54
CA GLU A 1015 -5.40 -81.92 -63.83
C GLU A 1015 -5.15 -80.40 -63.77
N LYS A 1016 -5.74 -79.70 -62.78
CA LYS A 1016 -5.49 -78.26 -62.58
C LYS A 1016 -4.02 -77.94 -62.30
N ALA A 1017 -3.32 -78.76 -61.50
CA ALA A 1017 -1.90 -78.58 -61.25
C ALA A 1017 -1.07 -78.77 -62.53
N THR A 1018 -1.41 -79.77 -63.36
CA THR A 1018 -0.76 -80.02 -64.65
C THR A 1018 -1.02 -78.88 -65.64
N LEU A 1019 -2.26 -78.39 -65.74
CA LEU A 1019 -2.64 -77.25 -66.57
C LEU A 1019 -1.96 -75.95 -66.10
N ALA A 1020 -1.81 -75.73 -64.79
CA ALA A 1020 -1.09 -74.58 -64.24
C ALA A 1020 0.41 -74.63 -64.55
N LEU A 1021 1.03 -75.82 -64.48
CA LEU A 1021 2.42 -76.03 -64.91
C LEU A 1021 2.60 -75.75 -66.41
N LEU A 1022 1.68 -76.22 -67.26
CA LEU A 1022 1.69 -75.94 -68.70
C LEU A 1022 1.49 -74.43 -69.01
N ALA A 1023 0.61 -73.74 -68.28
CA ALA A 1023 0.43 -72.30 -68.41
C ALA A 1023 1.70 -71.51 -68.02
N ASN A 1024 2.35 -71.89 -66.91
CA ASN A 1024 3.58 -71.26 -66.44
C ASN A 1024 4.77 -71.54 -67.37
N LEU A 1025 4.84 -72.71 -68.01
CA LEU A 1025 5.83 -73.00 -69.07
C LEU A 1025 5.66 -72.07 -70.28
N ASN A 1026 4.42 -71.79 -70.70
CA ASN A 1026 4.14 -70.83 -71.76
C ASN A 1026 4.56 -69.40 -71.39
N ILE A 1027 4.29 -68.96 -70.16
CA ILE A 1027 4.70 -67.64 -69.66
C ILE A 1027 6.23 -67.53 -69.58
N SER A 1028 6.93 -68.59 -69.17
CA SER A 1028 8.39 -68.64 -69.12
C SER A 1028 9.04 -68.54 -70.51
N MET A 1029 8.49 -69.22 -71.53
CA MET A 1029 8.92 -69.04 -72.93
C MET A 1029 8.72 -67.61 -73.42
N LEU A 1030 7.58 -66.98 -73.12
CA LEU A 1030 7.29 -65.59 -73.47
C LEU A 1030 8.30 -64.61 -72.84
N HIS A 1031 8.66 -64.80 -71.57
CA HIS A 1031 9.68 -63.99 -70.91
C HIS A 1031 11.09 -64.20 -71.46
N HIS A 1032 11.44 -65.41 -71.93
CA HIS A 1032 12.72 -65.64 -72.59
C HIS A 1032 12.84 -64.99 -73.98
N LEU A 1033 11.73 -64.89 -74.73
CA LEU A 1033 11.71 -64.17 -76.00
C LEU A 1033 11.77 -62.64 -75.81
N ASN A 1034 11.04 -62.10 -74.84
CA ASN A 1034 10.94 -60.64 -74.64
C ASN A 1034 12.20 -60.01 -74.00
N ARG A 1035 13.13 -60.80 -73.44
CA ARG A 1035 14.34 -60.28 -72.78
C ARG A 1035 15.50 -59.94 -73.72
N ASN A 1036 15.39 -60.32 -75.00
CA ASN A 1036 16.45 -60.10 -76.01
C ASN A 1036 16.23 -58.85 -76.90
N ALA A 1037 15.18 -58.06 -76.66
CA ALA A 1037 14.70 -57.02 -77.57
C ALA A 1037 14.87 -55.56 -77.06
N ALA A 1038 15.49 -55.35 -75.90
CA ALA A 1038 15.49 -54.04 -75.21
C ALA A 1038 16.90 -53.52 -74.86
N THR A 1039 17.74 -53.33 -75.88
CA THR A 1039 18.98 -52.52 -75.77
C THR A 1039 19.04 -51.49 -76.90
N GLY A 1040 18.79 -50.22 -76.59
CA GLY A 1040 19.14 -49.08 -77.46
C GLY A 1040 18.03 -48.07 -77.75
N ALA A 1041 18.48 -46.90 -78.24
CA ALA A 1041 17.73 -45.70 -78.64
C ALA A 1041 17.13 -44.83 -77.51
N ASP A 1042 17.06 -43.52 -77.80
CA ASP A 1042 17.02 -42.43 -76.82
C ASP A 1042 16.22 -41.22 -77.39
N GLN A 1043 15.84 -40.26 -76.53
CA GLN A 1043 15.37 -38.88 -76.83
C GLN A 1043 14.21 -38.63 -77.85
N HIS A 1044 13.10 -38.01 -77.40
CA HIS A 1044 12.80 -36.56 -77.61
C HIS A 1044 11.33 -36.11 -77.35
N LEU A 1045 11.19 -34.86 -76.88
CA LEU A 1045 10.12 -33.85 -77.13
C LEU A 1045 8.61 -34.14 -76.89
N THR A 1046 8.06 -33.38 -75.92
CA THR A 1046 6.78 -32.62 -75.92
C THR A 1046 5.62 -32.96 -76.89
N GLN A 1047 4.42 -33.16 -76.33
CA GLN A 1047 3.15 -32.43 -76.61
C GLN A 1047 2.13 -32.80 -75.48
N VAL A 1048 1.41 -31.88 -74.82
CA VAL A 1048 0.25 -31.03 -75.23
C VAL A 1048 -1.10 -31.79 -75.25
N SER A 1049 -2.13 -31.14 -74.70
CA SER A 1049 -3.55 -31.54 -74.56
C SER A 1049 -4.31 -31.33 -75.90
N PRO A 1050 -5.67 -31.21 -76.08
CA PRO A 1050 -6.81 -31.17 -75.12
C PRO A 1050 -8.18 -31.75 -75.61
N VAL A 1051 -9.26 -31.37 -74.88
CA VAL A 1051 -10.69 -31.15 -75.23
C VAL A 1051 -11.73 -32.30 -75.38
N PHE A 1052 -12.97 -31.90 -75.04
CA PHE A 1052 -14.30 -32.41 -75.43
C PHE A 1052 -14.71 -33.80 -74.89
N ALA A 1053 -15.96 -34.16 -74.58
CA ALA A 1053 -17.31 -33.56 -74.47
C ALA A 1053 -18.27 -34.80 -74.45
N ALA A 1054 -19.55 -34.77 -74.10
CA ALA A 1054 -20.41 -33.91 -73.27
C ALA A 1054 -21.77 -34.66 -73.13
N HIS A 1055 -22.73 -34.10 -72.37
CA HIS A 1055 -24.18 -34.39 -72.49
C HIS A 1055 -24.65 -35.82 -72.08
N VAL A 1056 -25.92 -36.09 -71.74
CA VAL A 1056 -27.01 -35.26 -71.15
C VAL A 1056 -28.11 -36.18 -70.56
N GLN A 1057 -28.90 -35.69 -69.60
CA GLN A 1057 -30.20 -36.26 -69.14
C GLN A 1057 -30.18 -37.71 -68.59
N LYS A 1058 -31.23 -38.28 -67.96
CA LYS A 1058 -32.33 -37.89 -67.05
C LYS A 1058 -33.23 -39.14 -66.98
N GLN A 1059 -33.86 -39.41 -65.83
CA GLN A 1059 -34.98 -40.35 -65.62
C GLN A 1059 -34.74 -41.88 -65.61
N THR A 1060 -35.35 -42.45 -64.56
CA THR A 1060 -35.77 -43.83 -64.23
C THR A 1060 -36.83 -44.42 -65.19
N PRO A 1061 -37.30 -45.69 -65.04
CA PRO A 1061 -36.85 -46.81 -64.19
C PRO A 1061 -36.69 -48.16 -64.93
N LEU A 1062 -36.10 -49.17 -64.26
CA LEU A 1062 -36.77 -50.44 -63.92
C LEU A 1062 -35.97 -51.21 -62.85
#